data_AF-A0A9P4QHN2-F1
#
_entry.id   AF-A0A9P4QHN2-F1
#
_cell.length_a   1.000
_cell.length_b   1.000
_cell.length_c   1.000
_cell.angle_alpha   90.00
_cell.angle_beta   90.00
_cell.angle_gamma   90.00
#
_symmetry.space_group_name_H-M   'P 1'
#
loop_
_entity.id
_entity.type
_entity.pdbx_description
1 polymer ?
#
loop_
_entity_poly.entity_id
_entity_poly.type
_entity_poly.pdbx_seq_one_letter_code
_entity_poly.pdbx_strand_id
1 'polypeptide(L)'
;MDGILDYIDKIGDGNLGLSLSVDSADPEFLIPPDGQDAIREALMAKVDGEFAYTLLRGGPNSGDLKSFAANAGTNNRGLEADQKVIAAHGCYAMTATTALTAQNTQGVYDIHEIPSDFVLKQIDACIDDIGVDVVKTGMLASATMVSSVATSLRKHNVAQTVVDPVMVATSGAQLLPEDAVRTLCSDMLPLTTVLTPNIPEATLILKAAGRSPSDVVDVDGLKDLATAILELGPQYVLIKGGHLPLTTDLRIAKTESEKAVVVNVLYGPGVKRVISFPYSRSRNTHGTGCSLASSIACNIAKDPNIERAVVAASQYVEAGINTSVGLGRGSGPLNHFHSLHILPFAPGRFIDYILDRDDVKPAWHQYTHHEFVERMGDGSLPEETFKYYMIQDYLFLIQFSRANSLAGYKAKSLDDIARAAEIVLHIRSEINLHLSECKMFGLDKDAIEKYEESQACTAYTRFVLDIGQSEDWFALQISLLPCLLGYHAIAHRLDQLREARPSTQPNRYSTWIDNYIAEDYVVAVKKGQELIERYAALQAPSRIEELVKIFTHATKMEAGHLPALITALLPLTISSMAYGGGYGGGYGGGRGGGGGGGGYSNGYDNCNDDGYGGGNGYSQGGGGGYGGGDRMSNLGAGLKQQTWDLAQLPKFEKSFYKEDPAVTARPQSEVDAFRAEHQITIQGRDVPKPVETFDEAGFPGYVMNEVKAQGFSKPTSIQSQGWPMSLAGRDVVGIAETGSGKTLTYCLPAIVHINAQPLLAPGDGPIVLILAPTRELAVQIQEEVSKFGKSSKIRNTCVYGGVPKGQQIRDLARGVEVCIATPGRLIDMLEAGKTNLRRVTYLVLDEADRMLDMGFEPQIRKIIGQIRPDRQTCMWSATWPKEVRQLAGDYQQNFIQVNIGSMDLAANHRITQIVEHLERIMEDKSSKILIFVGTKRVADDITRFLRQDGWPALSIHGDKQQNERDWVLNEFKTGNSPIMVATDVASRGIDVKDITHVVNYDYPNNSEDYIHRIGRTARAGRQGTAITLFTTDNSKQARDLVNVLKEAKQQVDPRLAEMVRYGGGGGGRGFGGRGGHRGGHRGGWTGSNTAPIGGGRRW
;
A
#
# COMPACT_ATOMS: atom_id res chain seq x y z
N MET A 1 -43.49 -30.50 -12.57
CA MET A 1 -44.41 -31.10 -11.59
C MET A 1 -44.89 -32.46 -12.07
N ASP A 2 -45.58 -32.53 -13.21
CA ASP A 2 -46.19 -33.77 -13.72
C ASP A 2 -45.19 -34.93 -13.92
N GLY A 3 -43.98 -34.64 -14.41
CA GLY A 3 -42.93 -35.67 -14.54
C GLY A 3 -42.41 -36.23 -13.20
N ILE A 4 -42.51 -35.46 -12.11
CA ILE A 4 -42.14 -35.91 -10.76
C ILE A 4 -43.25 -36.80 -10.20
N LEU A 5 -44.52 -36.41 -10.38
CA LEU A 5 -45.66 -37.21 -9.96
C LEU A 5 -45.72 -38.56 -10.70
N ASP A 6 -45.48 -38.56 -12.02
CA ASP A 6 -45.39 -39.80 -12.82
C ASP A 6 -44.23 -40.71 -12.39
N TYR A 7 -43.14 -40.15 -11.86
CA TYR A 7 -42.06 -40.92 -11.27
C TYR A 7 -42.46 -41.52 -9.91
N ILE A 8 -43.16 -40.76 -9.07
CA ILE A 8 -43.64 -41.21 -7.74
C ILE A 8 -44.65 -42.34 -7.87
N ASP A 9 -45.55 -42.28 -8.85
CA ASP A 9 -46.51 -43.37 -9.10
C ASP A 9 -45.83 -44.69 -9.49
N LYS A 10 -44.63 -44.63 -10.04
CA LYS A 10 -43.80 -45.80 -10.36
C LYS A 10 -43.06 -46.36 -9.15
N ILE A 11 -43.04 -45.65 -8.02
CA ILE A 11 -42.55 -46.15 -6.74
C ILE A 11 -43.67 -47.01 -6.14
N GLY A 12 -43.38 -48.29 -5.88
CA GLY A 12 -44.33 -49.24 -5.27
C GLY A 12 -44.70 -48.85 -3.84
N ASP A 13 -45.78 -49.41 -3.28
CA ASP A 13 -46.30 -49.02 -1.96
C ASP A 13 -45.59 -49.75 -0.79
N GLY A 14 -45.72 -49.22 0.44
CA GLY A 14 -45.28 -49.88 1.68
C GLY A 14 -43.81 -49.68 2.05
N ASN A 15 -43.19 -48.58 1.61
CA ASN A 15 -41.79 -48.30 1.91
C ASN A 15 -41.62 -47.80 3.35
N LEU A 16 -40.62 -48.30 4.09
CA LEU A 16 -40.39 -47.95 5.50
C LEU A 16 -39.57 -46.66 5.72
N GLY A 17 -39.25 -45.93 4.63
CA GLY A 17 -38.52 -44.67 4.66
C GLY A 17 -38.09 -44.24 3.26
N LEU A 18 -38.80 -43.27 2.69
CA LEU A 18 -38.43 -42.60 1.44
C LEU A 18 -37.95 -41.18 1.75
N SER A 19 -36.80 -40.80 1.19
CA SER A 19 -36.29 -39.43 1.23
C SER A 19 -36.18 -38.90 -0.20
N LEU A 20 -36.84 -37.77 -0.48
CA LEU A 20 -36.79 -37.10 -1.77
C LEU A 20 -36.09 -35.75 -1.61
N SER A 21 -35.01 -35.55 -2.35
CA SER A 21 -34.33 -34.25 -2.49
C SER A 21 -34.52 -33.73 -3.91
N VAL A 22 -35.10 -32.53 -4.04
CA VAL A 22 -35.33 -31.88 -5.33
C VAL A 22 -34.34 -30.71 -5.45
N ASP A 23 -33.36 -30.86 -6.34
CA ASP A 23 -32.36 -29.83 -6.63
C ASP A 23 -32.83 -28.99 -7.82
N SER A 24 -33.07 -27.70 -7.60
CA SER A 24 -33.36 -26.74 -8.68
C SER A 24 -32.17 -25.82 -8.86
N ALA A 25 -31.51 -25.94 -10.02
CA ALA A 25 -30.37 -25.09 -10.38
C ALA A 25 -30.78 -23.63 -10.68
N ASP A 26 -32.08 -23.33 -10.81
CA ASP A 26 -32.57 -22.01 -11.21
C ASP A 26 -33.51 -21.40 -10.13
N PRO A 27 -33.20 -20.21 -9.57
CA PRO A 27 -34.00 -19.58 -8.52
C PRO A 27 -35.44 -19.21 -8.92
N GLU A 28 -35.72 -19.06 -10.22
CA GLU A 28 -37.04 -18.65 -10.73
C GLU A 28 -38.00 -19.84 -10.98
N PHE A 29 -37.48 -21.07 -11.08
CA PHE A 29 -38.28 -22.29 -11.27
C PHE A 29 -38.52 -23.04 -9.94
N LEU A 30 -39.06 -22.33 -8.94
CA LEU A 30 -39.58 -22.98 -7.75
C LEU A 30 -40.90 -23.67 -8.12
N ILE A 31 -41.03 -24.97 -7.81
CA ILE A 31 -42.34 -25.63 -7.82
C ILE A 31 -43.25 -24.81 -6.89
N PRO A 32 -44.41 -24.32 -7.36
CA PRO A 32 -45.30 -23.52 -6.51
C PRO A 32 -45.66 -24.29 -5.23
N PRO A 33 -45.97 -23.62 -4.10
CA PRO A 33 -46.31 -24.28 -2.84
C PRO A 33 -47.34 -25.40 -3.01
N ASP A 34 -48.40 -25.14 -3.76
CA ASP A 34 -49.46 -26.11 -4.07
C ASP A 34 -48.93 -27.36 -4.78
N GLY A 35 -47.92 -27.20 -5.64
CA GLY A 35 -47.24 -28.31 -6.32
C GLY A 35 -46.27 -29.07 -5.42
N GLN A 36 -45.67 -28.41 -4.43
CA GLN A 36 -44.83 -29.05 -3.42
C GLN A 36 -45.70 -29.89 -2.48
N ASP A 37 -46.87 -29.37 -2.10
CA ASP A 37 -47.84 -30.09 -1.27
C ASP A 37 -48.38 -31.33 -2.00
N ALA A 38 -48.70 -31.22 -3.29
CA ALA A 38 -49.13 -32.35 -4.10
C ALA A 38 -48.06 -33.46 -4.22
N ILE A 39 -46.79 -33.07 -4.41
CA ILE A 39 -45.66 -34.01 -4.45
C ILE A 39 -45.46 -34.68 -3.08
N ARG A 40 -45.60 -33.91 -1.99
CA ARG A 40 -45.48 -34.40 -0.62
C ARG A 40 -46.56 -35.43 -0.29
N GLU A 41 -47.82 -35.13 -0.62
CA GLU A 41 -48.94 -36.06 -0.38
C GLU A 41 -48.79 -37.36 -1.19
N ALA A 42 -48.39 -37.26 -2.46
CA ALA A 42 -48.16 -38.44 -3.30
C ALA A 42 -47.06 -39.36 -2.74
N LEU A 43 -45.99 -38.81 -2.17
CA LEU A 43 -44.92 -39.59 -1.52
C LEU A 43 -45.35 -40.18 -0.18
N MET A 44 -46.10 -39.44 0.63
CA MET A 44 -46.63 -39.94 1.91
C MET A 44 -47.53 -41.15 1.69
N ALA A 45 -48.30 -41.20 0.60
CA ALA A 45 -49.11 -42.35 0.26
C ALA A 45 -48.29 -43.62 -0.08
N LYS A 46 -46.97 -43.49 -0.33
CA LYS A 46 -46.05 -44.59 -0.65
C LYS A 46 -45.25 -45.10 0.56
N VAL A 47 -45.40 -44.50 1.73
CA VAL A 47 -44.56 -44.75 2.92
C VAL A 47 -45.39 -45.18 4.12
N ASP A 48 -45.03 -46.31 4.76
CA ASP A 48 -45.60 -46.77 6.03
C ASP A 48 -44.66 -46.41 7.20
N GLY A 49 -44.42 -45.11 7.43
CA GLY A 49 -43.42 -44.64 8.39
C GLY A 49 -43.08 -43.15 8.31
N GLU A 50 -41.93 -42.75 8.89
CA GLU A 50 -41.48 -41.36 8.93
C GLU A 50 -41.04 -40.86 7.54
N PHE A 51 -41.52 -39.68 7.17
CA PHE A 51 -41.21 -39.01 5.92
C PHE A 51 -40.50 -37.67 6.18
N ALA A 52 -39.33 -37.48 5.58
CA ALA A 52 -38.52 -36.27 5.69
C ALA A 52 -38.33 -35.62 4.31
N TYR A 53 -38.69 -34.33 4.19
CA TYR A 53 -38.59 -33.53 2.97
C TYR A 53 -37.79 -32.25 3.25
N THR A 54 -36.83 -31.93 2.39
CA THR A 54 -35.96 -30.74 2.54
C THR A 54 -35.65 -30.14 1.16
N LEU A 55 -35.84 -28.82 1.04
CA LEU A 55 -35.42 -28.02 -0.12
C LEU A 55 -34.02 -27.48 0.13
N LEU A 56 -33.06 -27.83 -0.72
CA LEU A 56 -31.68 -27.35 -0.64
C LEU A 56 -31.46 -26.19 -1.62
N ARG A 57 -30.89 -25.07 -1.13
CA ARG A 57 -30.34 -23.99 -1.98
C ARG A 57 -28.82 -24.12 -2.00
N GLY A 58 -28.25 -24.51 -3.13
CA GLY A 58 -26.80 -24.54 -3.34
C GLY A 58 -26.27 -23.17 -3.77
N GLY A 59 -25.28 -22.63 -3.04
CA GLY A 59 -24.42 -21.55 -3.52
C GLY A 59 -23.14 -22.15 -4.13
N PRO A 60 -22.61 -21.60 -5.25
CA PRO A 60 -21.48 -22.20 -5.94
C PRO A 60 -20.12 -21.74 -5.37
N ASN A 61 -19.17 -22.69 -5.40
CA ASN A 61 -17.71 -22.55 -5.26
C ASN A 61 -17.10 -22.48 -3.84
N SER A 62 -16.87 -23.65 -3.24
CA SER A 62 -15.65 -23.92 -2.47
C SER A 62 -15.07 -25.26 -2.92
N GLY A 63 -13.99 -25.22 -3.71
CA GLY A 63 -13.26 -26.42 -4.11
C GLY A 63 -12.63 -27.13 -2.90
N ASP A 64 -12.72 -28.46 -2.92
CA ASP A 64 -11.98 -29.45 -2.13
C ASP A 64 -11.86 -29.16 -0.62
N LEU A 65 -12.95 -29.42 0.12
CA LEU A 65 -12.95 -29.45 1.59
C LEU A 65 -12.55 -30.85 2.11
N LYS A 66 -11.47 -30.89 2.88
CA LYS A 66 -10.79 -32.08 3.43
C LYS A 66 -11.29 -32.40 4.85
N SER A 67 -11.53 -33.68 5.15
CA SER A 67 -12.26 -34.15 6.35
C SER A 67 -11.35 -34.79 7.41
N PHE A 68 -11.71 -34.62 8.69
CA PHE A 68 -10.87 -34.98 9.85
C PHE A 68 -11.68 -35.49 11.05
N ALA A 69 -11.19 -36.48 11.83
CA ALA A 69 -11.87 -36.97 13.04
C ALA A 69 -11.08 -36.71 14.35
N ALA A 70 -11.73 -36.17 15.40
CA ALA A 70 -11.13 -35.80 16.71
C ALA A 70 -11.86 -36.38 17.95
N ASN A 71 -11.25 -36.29 19.15
CA ASN A 71 -11.73 -36.88 20.42
C ASN A 71 -11.65 -35.91 21.63
N ALA A 72 -12.53 -36.06 22.65
CA ALA A 72 -13.05 -34.94 23.44
C ALA A 72 -12.52 -34.61 24.84
N GLY A 73 -12.75 -33.33 25.21
CA GLY A 73 -12.60 -32.71 26.53
C GLY A 73 -13.25 -31.31 26.53
N THR A 74 -13.67 -30.79 27.69
CA THR A 74 -14.36 -29.48 27.83
C THR A 74 -13.38 -28.34 28.13
N ASN A 75 -13.72 -27.10 27.76
CA ASN A 75 -12.96 -25.87 28.04
C ASN A 75 -11.57 -25.77 27.37
N ASN A 76 -11.57 -25.40 26.09
CA ASN A 76 -10.41 -24.89 25.34
C ASN A 76 -9.13 -25.78 25.38
N ARG A 77 -9.36 -27.09 25.48
CA ARG A 77 -8.43 -28.22 25.35
C ARG A 77 -9.28 -29.43 24.92
N GLY A 78 -8.68 -30.47 24.33
CA GLY A 78 -9.43 -31.61 23.80
C GLY A 78 -10.24 -31.23 22.56
N LEU A 79 -11.43 -31.81 22.37
CA LEU A 79 -12.25 -31.62 21.15
C LEU A 79 -12.45 -30.16 20.78
N GLU A 80 -12.77 -29.33 21.77
CA GLU A 80 -13.12 -27.94 21.50
C GLU A 80 -11.92 -27.18 20.93
N ALA A 81 -10.72 -27.44 21.44
CA ALA A 81 -9.51 -26.85 20.90
C ALA A 81 -9.22 -27.39 19.49
N ASP A 82 -9.43 -28.70 19.30
CA ASP A 82 -9.26 -29.34 18.00
C ASP A 82 -10.19 -28.70 16.96
N GLN A 83 -11.49 -28.63 17.22
CA GLN A 83 -12.48 -27.99 16.34
C GLN A 83 -12.14 -26.53 16.03
N LYS A 84 -11.69 -25.75 17.01
CA LYS A 84 -11.27 -24.36 16.79
C LYS A 84 -10.05 -24.28 15.87
N VAL A 85 -9.04 -25.14 16.07
CA VAL A 85 -7.86 -25.19 15.18
C VAL A 85 -8.27 -25.62 13.78
N ILE A 86 -9.10 -26.66 13.65
CA ILE A 86 -9.53 -27.20 12.35
C ILE A 86 -10.32 -26.13 11.57
N ALA A 87 -11.24 -25.42 12.25
CA ALA A 87 -11.98 -24.31 11.67
C ALA A 87 -11.06 -23.15 11.27
N ALA A 88 -10.06 -22.80 12.10
CA ALA A 88 -9.06 -21.79 11.76
C ALA A 88 -8.20 -22.17 10.56
N HIS A 89 -8.04 -23.48 10.29
CA HIS A 89 -7.38 -23.98 9.10
C HIS A 89 -8.35 -24.19 7.93
N GLY A 90 -9.64 -23.87 8.04
CA GLY A 90 -10.61 -24.09 6.96
C GLY A 90 -10.75 -25.57 6.55
N CYS A 91 -10.56 -26.48 7.50
CA CYS A 91 -10.75 -27.92 7.32
C CYS A 91 -12.11 -28.35 7.91
N TYR A 92 -12.61 -29.52 7.51
CA TYR A 92 -13.88 -30.05 8.01
C TYR A 92 -13.66 -30.99 9.20
N ALA A 93 -14.31 -30.71 10.34
CA ALA A 93 -14.16 -31.49 11.57
C ALA A 93 -15.33 -32.48 11.77
N MET A 94 -14.98 -33.73 12.01
CA MET A 94 -15.82 -34.82 12.53
C MET A 94 -15.28 -35.22 13.90
N THR A 95 -16.11 -35.84 14.73
CA THR A 95 -15.72 -36.09 16.13
C THR A 95 -16.24 -37.43 16.64
N ALA A 96 -15.39 -38.15 17.35
CA ALA A 96 -15.72 -39.35 18.11
C ALA A 96 -15.26 -39.16 19.56
N THR A 97 -16.21 -39.02 20.49
CA THR A 97 -15.92 -38.69 21.89
C THR A 97 -15.66 -39.95 22.71
N THR A 98 -14.46 -40.08 23.30
CA THR A 98 -14.07 -41.22 24.15
C THR A 98 -14.19 -40.96 25.65
N ALA A 99 -14.15 -39.69 26.06
CA ALA A 99 -14.34 -39.30 27.45
C ALA A 99 -14.96 -37.90 27.52
N LEU A 100 -15.82 -37.70 28.52
CA LEU A 100 -16.33 -36.40 28.92
C LEU A 100 -15.60 -35.97 30.19
N THR A 101 -14.74 -34.96 30.07
CA THR A 101 -14.00 -34.41 31.22
C THR A 101 -14.73 -33.18 31.77
N ALA A 102 -14.89 -33.07 33.08
CA ALA A 102 -15.18 -31.80 33.73
C ALA A 102 -13.85 -31.10 34.06
N GLN A 103 -13.45 -30.09 33.29
CA GLN A 103 -12.19 -29.36 33.53
C GLN A 103 -12.31 -27.85 33.31
N ASN A 104 -11.34 -27.08 33.81
CA ASN A 104 -11.16 -25.67 33.48
C ASN A 104 -9.66 -25.29 33.53
N THR A 105 -9.33 -24.00 33.42
CA THR A 105 -7.92 -23.50 33.47
C THR A 105 -7.12 -23.89 34.73
N GLN A 106 -7.78 -24.34 35.80
CA GLN A 106 -7.14 -24.71 37.08
C GLN A 106 -6.90 -26.22 37.21
N GLY A 107 -7.63 -27.07 36.48
CA GLY A 107 -7.46 -28.51 36.56
C GLY A 107 -8.65 -29.33 36.05
N VAL A 108 -8.53 -30.64 36.20
CA VAL A 108 -9.56 -31.66 35.90
C VAL A 108 -10.24 -32.06 37.21
N TYR A 109 -11.57 -32.08 37.20
CA TYR A 109 -12.41 -32.40 38.36
C TYR A 109 -13.04 -33.79 38.27
N ASP A 110 -13.40 -34.22 37.07
CA ASP A 110 -14.01 -35.55 36.83
C ASP A 110 -13.81 -36.00 35.38
N ILE A 111 -13.86 -37.31 35.15
CA ILE A 111 -13.68 -37.94 33.84
C ILE A 111 -14.70 -39.07 33.70
N HIS A 112 -15.63 -38.92 32.77
CA HIS A 112 -16.60 -39.96 32.41
C HIS A 112 -16.17 -40.64 31.11
N GLU A 113 -15.79 -41.92 31.20
CA GLU A 113 -15.41 -42.73 30.05
C GLU A 113 -16.64 -43.16 29.24
N ILE A 114 -16.57 -42.98 27.92
CA ILE A 114 -17.62 -43.43 26.99
C ILE A 114 -17.40 -44.90 26.64
N PRO A 115 -18.44 -45.74 26.59
CA PRO A 115 -18.31 -47.15 26.18
C PRO A 115 -17.65 -47.30 24.80
N SER A 116 -16.63 -48.14 24.71
CA SER A 116 -15.81 -48.29 23.50
C SER A 116 -16.58 -48.80 22.27
N ASP A 117 -17.65 -49.59 22.47
CA ASP A 117 -18.54 -50.07 21.42
C ASP A 117 -19.37 -48.93 20.81
N PHE A 118 -19.74 -47.94 21.63
CA PHE A 118 -20.42 -46.73 21.15
C PHE A 118 -19.46 -45.80 20.40
N VAL A 119 -18.20 -45.67 20.84
CA VAL A 119 -17.17 -44.90 20.12
C VAL A 119 -16.89 -45.52 18.75
N LEU A 120 -16.80 -46.84 18.65
CA LEU A 120 -16.64 -47.54 17.36
C LEU A 120 -17.75 -47.17 16.38
N LYS A 121 -19.00 -47.16 16.84
CA LYS A 121 -20.16 -46.75 16.01
C LYS A 121 -20.06 -45.29 15.57
N GLN A 122 -19.57 -44.39 16.43
CA GLN A 122 -19.33 -42.98 16.05
C GLN A 122 -18.28 -42.88 14.94
N ILE A 123 -17.16 -43.59 15.08
CA ILE A 123 -16.08 -43.57 14.09
C ILE A 123 -16.56 -44.16 12.76
N ASP A 124 -17.20 -45.34 12.81
CA ASP A 124 -17.75 -46.02 11.63
C ASP A 124 -18.76 -45.12 10.91
N ALA A 125 -19.72 -44.52 11.63
CA ALA A 125 -20.71 -43.63 11.02
C ALA A 125 -20.08 -42.41 10.32
N CYS A 126 -19.03 -41.82 10.88
CA CYS A 126 -18.35 -40.68 10.27
C CYS A 126 -17.55 -41.08 9.01
N ILE A 127 -16.79 -42.18 9.09
CA ILE A 127 -15.89 -42.59 8.02
C ILE A 127 -16.66 -43.23 6.86
N ASP A 128 -17.70 -44.03 7.16
CA ASP A 128 -18.47 -44.73 6.12
C ASP A 128 -19.31 -43.77 5.27
N ASP A 129 -19.77 -42.63 5.84
CA ASP A 129 -20.58 -41.64 5.14
C ASP A 129 -19.73 -40.61 4.36
N ILE A 130 -18.79 -39.95 5.05
CA ILE A 130 -18.05 -38.80 4.50
C ILE A 130 -16.64 -39.19 4.03
N GLY A 131 -16.03 -40.22 4.63
CA GLY A 131 -14.62 -40.54 4.48
C GLY A 131 -13.70 -39.66 5.35
N VAL A 132 -12.42 -40.02 5.45
CA VAL A 132 -11.43 -39.30 6.26
C VAL A 132 -10.04 -39.24 5.62
N ASP A 133 -9.43 -38.05 5.60
CA ASP A 133 -8.06 -37.85 5.10
C ASP A 133 -7.01 -38.13 6.19
N VAL A 134 -7.25 -37.59 7.39
CA VAL A 134 -6.34 -37.72 8.55
C VAL A 134 -7.17 -37.94 9.82
N VAL A 135 -6.73 -38.85 10.69
CA VAL A 135 -7.32 -39.02 12.03
C VAL A 135 -6.35 -38.53 13.09
N LYS A 136 -6.83 -37.71 14.04
CA LYS A 136 -6.05 -37.32 15.22
C LYS A 136 -6.65 -37.88 16.48
N THR A 137 -5.80 -38.44 17.32
CA THR A 137 -6.20 -38.91 18.65
C THR A 137 -5.72 -37.97 19.74
N GLY A 138 -6.51 -37.86 20.80
CA GLY A 138 -6.19 -37.17 22.05
C GLY A 138 -6.23 -38.16 23.22
N MET A 139 -6.94 -37.81 24.30
CA MET A 139 -7.11 -38.70 25.45
C MET A 139 -7.81 -40.00 25.05
N LEU A 140 -7.23 -41.16 25.37
CA LEU A 140 -7.83 -42.49 25.20
C LEU A 140 -8.00 -43.12 26.58
N ALA A 141 -9.22 -43.16 27.11
CA ALA A 141 -9.46 -43.38 28.54
C ALA A 141 -8.98 -44.74 29.10
N SER A 142 -8.87 -45.79 28.27
CA SER A 142 -8.57 -47.15 28.72
C SER A 142 -7.88 -47.99 27.65
N ALA A 143 -7.33 -49.14 28.04
CA ALA A 143 -6.73 -50.11 27.13
C ALA A 143 -7.74 -50.62 26.08
N THR A 144 -8.98 -50.87 26.48
CA THR A 144 -10.05 -51.30 25.58
C THR A 144 -10.39 -50.21 24.55
N MET A 145 -10.42 -48.94 24.98
CA MET A 145 -10.62 -47.80 24.08
C MET A 145 -9.50 -47.71 23.03
N VAL A 146 -8.25 -47.85 23.46
CA VAL A 146 -7.07 -47.84 22.57
C VAL A 146 -7.17 -48.93 21.52
N SER A 147 -7.44 -50.18 21.91
CA SER A 147 -7.58 -51.30 20.96
C SER A 147 -8.77 -51.12 20.02
N SER A 148 -9.90 -50.57 20.49
CA SER A 148 -11.07 -50.28 19.65
C SER A 148 -10.75 -49.25 18.57
N VAL A 149 -10.13 -48.12 18.94
CA VAL A 149 -9.71 -47.11 17.95
C VAL A 149 -8.71 -47.70 16.95
N ALA A 150 -7.70 -48.44 17.41
CA ALA A 150 -6.73 -49.09 16.52
C ALA A 150 -7.41 -50.08 15.55
N THR A 151 -8.41 -50.82 16.02
CA THR A 151 -9.19 -51.75 15.19
C THR A 151 -9.97 -51.02 14.10
N SER A 152 -10.64 -49.91 14.45
CA SER A 152 -11.38 -49.10 13.47
C SER A 152 -10.45 -48.46 12.43
N LEU A 153 -9.29 -47.93 12.85
CA LEU A 153 -8.30 -47.37 11.92
C LEU A 153 -7.79 -48.40 10.90
N ARG A 154 -7.59 -49.65 11.33
CA ARG A 154 -7.21 -50.75 10.43
C ARG A 154 -8.37 -51.15 9.51
N LYS A 155 -9.58 -51.27 10.04
CA LYS A 155 -10.80 -51.62 9.28
C LYS A 155 -11.00 -50.65 8.10
N HIS A 156 -10.84 -49.35 8.35
CA HIS A 156 -11.07 -48.29 7.36
C HIS A 156 -9.85 -47.92 6.52
N ASN A 157 -8.70 -48.58 6.74
CA ASN A 157 -7.45 -48.31 6.04
C ASN A 157 -7.08 -46.80 6.03
N VAL A 158 -7.15 -46.17 7.19
CA VAL A 158 -6.88 -44.72 7.32
C VAL A 158 -5.45 -44.40 6.92
N ALA A 159 -5.29 -43.51 5.94
CA ALA A 159 -4.00 -43.24 5.30
C ALA A 159 -2.99 -42.51 6.22
N GLN A 160 -3.48 -41.59 7.05
CA GLN A 160 -2.64 -40.72 7.87
C GLN A 160 -3.21 -40.55 9.28
N THR A 161 -2.34 -40.65 10.29
CA THR A 161 -2.75 -40.51 11.69
C THR A 161 -1.79 -39.64 12.50
N VAL A 162 -2.34 -38.77 13.35
CA VAL A 162 -1.57 -37.94 14.28
C VAL A 162 -1.96 -38.31 15.71
N VAL A 163 -1.03 -38.84 16.49
CA VAL A 163 -1.31 -39.29 17.85
C VAL A 163 -0.71 -38.30 18.84
N ASP A 164 -1.57 -37.61 19.60
CA ASP A 164 -1.18 -36.81 20.76
C ASP A 164 -1.41 -37.62 22.04
N PRO A 165 -0.36 -38.21 22.65
CA PRO A 165 -0.52 -39.17 23.73
C PRO A 165 -0.79 -38.44 25.05
N VAL A 166 -2.05 -38.08 25.29
CA VAL A 166 -2.49 -37.39 26.52
C VAL A 166 -2.46 -38.37 27.71
N MET A 167 -1.29 -38.51 28.32
CA MET A 167 -1.05 -39.48 29.40
C MET A 167 -0.68 -38.83 30.73
N VAL A 168 -0.13 -37.62 30.70
CA VAL A 168 0.33 -36.90 31.90
C VAL A 168 -0.26 -35.49 31.86
N ALA A 169 -1.03 -35.14 32.89
CA ALA A 169 -1.54 -33.79 33.03
C ALA A 169 -0.40 -32.80 33.29
N THR A 170 -0.62 -31.52 33.00
CA THR A 170 0.34 -30.44 33.31
C THR A 170 0.66 -30.35 34.81
N SER A 171 -0.23 -30.84 35.68
CA SER A 171 -0.02 -30.98 37.12
C SER A 171 0.84 -32.19 37.53
N GLY A 172 1.24 -33.03 36.58
CA GLY A 172 1.97 -34.29 36.82
C GLY A 172 1.08 -35.50 37.12
N ALA A 173 -0.24 -35.33 37.18
CA ALA A 173 -1.16 -36.45 37.39
C ALA A 173 -1.17 -37.38 36.16
N GLN A 174 -0.96 -38.68 36.36
CA GLN A 174 -1.07 -39.68 35.31
C GLN A 174 -2.55 -39.87 34.96
N LEU A 175 -2.90 -39.57 33.71
CA LEU A 175 -4.27 -39.63 33.17
C LEU A 175 -4.59 -40.99 32.54
N LEU A 176 -3.57 -41.73 32.12
CA LEU A 176 -3.71 -43.03 31.45
C LEU A 176 -3.15 -44.16 32.34
N PRO A 177 -3.90 -45.22 32.60
CA PRO A 177 -3.40 -46.42 33.27
C PRO A 177 -2.21 -47.06 32.54
N GLU A 178 -1.31 -47.72 33.27
CA GLU A 178 -0.07 -48.29 32.69
C GLU A 178 -0.35 -49.38 31.63
N ASP A 179 -1.38 -50.19 31.83
CA ASP A 179 -1.86 -51.18 30.86
C ASP A 179 -2.34 -50.52 29.57
N ALA A 180 -3.03 -49.38 29.65
CA ALA A 180 -3.45 -48.61 28.48
C ALA A 180 -2.26 -48.03 27.70
N VAL A 181 -1.16 -47.63 28.39
CA VAL A 181 0.07 -47.17 27.73
C VAL A 181 0.75 -48.32 27.00
N ARG A 182 0.76 -49.54 27.57
CA ARG A 182 1.29 -50.74 26.90
C ARG A 182 0.50 -51.06 25.64
N THR A 183 -0.83 -51.00 25.71
CA THR A 183 -1.70 -51.19 24.54
C THR A 183 -1.50 -50.09 23.49
N LEU A 184 -1.27 -48.83 23.89
CA LEU A 184 -0.93 -47.75 22.95
C LEU A 184 0.34 -48.09 22.18
N CYS A 185 1.36 -48.62 22.87
CA CYS A 185 2.62 -49.03 22.26
C CYS A 185 2.44 -50.20 21.28
N SER A 186 1.66 -51.23 21.63
CA SER A 186 1.49 -52.40 20.77
C SER A 186 0.55 -52.16 19.59
N ASP A 187 -0.56 -51.45 19.81
CA ASP A 187 -1.67 -51.43 18.86
C ASP A 187 -1.73 -50.14 18.04
N MET A 188 -1.43 -48.98 18.65
CA MET A 188 -1.60 -47.66 18.03
C MET A 188 -0.31 -47.11 17.41
N LEU A 189 0.85 -47.23 18.09
CA LEU A 189 2.11 -46.69 17.57
C LEU A 189 2.48 -47.22 16.17
N PRO A 190 2.29 -48.52 15.83
CA PRO A 190 2.58 -49.02 14.49
C PRO A 190 1.68 -48.42 13.39
N LEU A 191 0.52 -47.87 13.76
CA LEU A 191 -0.41 -47.21 12.84
C LEU A 191 -0.19 -45.69 12.76
N THR A 192 0.77 -45.16 13.53
CA THR A 192 0.94 -43.71 13.74
C THR A 192 1.83 -43.07 12.67
N THR A 193 1.32 -42.09 11.92
CA THR A 193 2.18 -41.26 11.04
C THR A 193 3.03 -40.31 11.89
N VAL A 194 2.42 -39.47 12.71
CA VAL A 194 3.15 -38.51 13.55
C VAL A 194 2.74 -38.68 15.01
N LEU A 195 3.70 -39.04 15.86
CA LEU A 195 3.53 -39.06 17.31
C LEU A 195 4.05 -37.76 17.91
N THR A 196 3.28 -37.10 18.78
CA THR A 196 3.65 -35.80 19.36
C THR A 196 3.76 -35.84 20.90
N PRO A 197 4.70 -36.60 21.53
CA PRO A 197 4.77 -36.68 22.99
C PRO A 197 5.57 -35.50 23.59
N ASN A 198 5.20 -35.08 24.79
CA ASN A 198 6.09 -34.27 25.64
C ASN A 198 7.14 -35.15 26.33
N ILE A 199 8.12 -34.54 27.01
CA ILE A 199 9.21 -35.29 27.65
C ILE A 199 8.70 -36.31 28.70
N PRO A 200 7.79 -35.95 29.65
CA PRO A 200 7.18 -36.93 30.55
C PRO A 200 6.44 -38.07 29.85
N GLU A 201 5.65 -37.77 28.82
CA GLU A 201 4.90 -38.75 28.03
C GLU A 201 5.84 -39.72 27.30
N ALA A 202 6.89 -39.18 26.68
CA ALA A 202 7.92 -39.95 26.00
C ALA A 202 8.66 -40.90 26.96
N THR A 203 8.97 -40.42 28.16
CA THR A 203 9.60 -41.22 29.23
C THR A 203 8.68 -42.38 29.67
N LEU A 204 7.37 -42.11 29.80
CA LEU A 204 6.38 -43.12 30.19
C LEU A 204 6.21 -44.20 29.10
N ILE A 205 6.15 -43.80 27.83
CA ILE A 205 6.09 -44.72 26.68
C ILE A 205 7.28 -45.68 26.69
N LEU A 206 8.51 -45.17 26.85
CA LEU A 206 9.70 -46.01 26.87
C LEU A 206 9.71 -47.00 28.04
N LYS A 207 9.32 -46.55 29.24
CA LYS A 207 9.21 -47.42 30.42
C LYS A 207 8.18 -48.52 30.21
N ALA A 208 7.00 -48.19 29.67
CA ALA A 208 5.96 -49.16 29.37
C ALA A 208 6.40 -50.19 28.29
N ALA A 209 7.26 -49.77 27.37
CA ALA A 209 7.89 -50.63 26.36
C ALA A 209 9.11 -51.43 26.89
N GLY A 210 9.43 -51.34 28.19
CA GLY A 210 10.56 -52.06 28.79
C GLY A 210 11.94 -51.47 28.47
N ARG A 211 12.01 -50.20 28.03
CA ARG A 211 13.25 -49.49 27.69
C ARG A 211 13.60 -48.45 28.75
N SER A 212 14.89 -48.24 29.01
CA SER A 212 15.36 -47.19 29.91
C SER A 212 15.42 -45.84 29.18
N PRO A 213 14.68 -44.81 29.62
CA PRO A 213 14.74 -43.47 29.02
C PRO A 213 16.06 -42.77 29.38
N SER A 214 16.60 -41.98 28.45
CA SER A 214 17.77 -41.12 28.68
C SER A 214 17.40 -39.89 29.52
N ASP A 215 18.34 -39.41 30.34
CA ASP A 215 18.19 -38.13 31.04
C ASP A 215 18.30 -36.98 30.02
N VAL A 216 17.23 -36.20 29.88
CA VAL A 216 17.21 -35.06 28.95
C VAL A 216 17.79 -33.84 29.66
N VAL A 217 19.05 -33.50 29.33
CA VAL A 217 19.76 -32.33 29.89
C VAL A 217 20.08 -31.22 28.88
N ASP A 218 19.89 -31.51 27.60
CA ASP A 218 20.16 -30.63 26.46
C ASP A 218 19.35 -31.09 25.23
N VAL A 219 19.61 -30.46 24.08
CA VAL A 219 18.97 -30.80 22.80
C VAL A 219 19.36 -32.21 22.33
N ASP A 220 20.54 -32.72 22.67
CA ASP A 220 20.97 -34.06 22.27
C ASP A 220 20.19 -35.14 23.04
N GLY A 221 19.89 -34.91 24.32
CA GLY A 221 18.95 -35.76 25.06
C GLY A 221 17.55 -35.83 24.44
N LEU A 222 17.05 -34.73 23.85
CA LEU A 222 15.77 -34.74 23.10
C LEU A 222 15.85 -35.57 21.82
N LYS A 223 16.99 -35.53 21.12
CA LYS A 223 17.25 -36.33 19.91
C LYS A 223 17.34 -37.82 20.22
N ASP A 224 17.99 -38.18 21.33
CA ASP A 224 18.09 -39.57 21.79
C ASP A 224 16.70 -40.13 22.14
N LEU A 225 15.89 -39.33 22.83
CA LEU A 225 14.51 -39.68 23.17
C LEU A 225 13.64 -39.88 21.92
N ALA A 226 13.76 -38.98 20.93
CA ALA A 226 13.06 -39.11 19.65
C ALA A 226 13.45 -40.40 18.91
N THR A 227 14.75 -40.72 18.90
CA THR A 227 15.28 -41.92 18.25
C THR A 227 14.77 -43.20 18.92
N ALA A 228 14.80 -43.25 20.25
CA ALA A 228 14.35 -44.41 21.01
C ALA A 228 12.85 -44.71 20.83
N ILE A 229 12.02 -43.67 20.68
CA ILE A 229 10.57 -43.81 20.46
C ILE A 229 10.26 -44.19 19.01
N LEU A 230 11.03 -43.70 18.04
CA LEU A 230 10.86 -44.04 16.63
C LEU A 230 10.98 -45.55 16.40
N GLU A 231 11.85 -46.23 17.17
CA GLU A 231 12.01 -47.69 17.14
C GLU A 231 10.79 -48.48 17.66
N LEU A 232 9.81 -47.83 18.27
CA LEU A 232 8.57 -48.47 18.74
C LEU A 232 7.48 -48.58 17.67
N GLY A 233 7.70 -48.02 16.47
CA GLY A 233 6.79 -48.16 15.32
C GLY A 233 6.23 -46.90 14.65
N PRO A 234 6.16 -45.69 15.26
CA PRO A 234 5.59 -44.54 14.55
C PRO A 234 6.50 -44.11 13.38
N GLN A 235 5.94 -43.54 12.31
CA GLN A 235 6.74 -43.09 11.15
C GLN A 235 7.56 -41.83 11.47
N TYR A 236 6.97 -40.88 12.19
CA TYR A 236 7.62 -39.66 12.64
C TYR A 236 7.32 -39.42 14.12
N VAL A 237 8.29 -38.85 14.83
CA VAL A 237 8.19 -38.48 16.25
C VAL A 237 8.57 -37.02 16.41
N LEU A 238 7.69 -36.22 17.00
CA LEU A 238 7.91 -34.83 17.39
C LEU A 238 7.96 -34.72 18.91
N ILE A 239 9.17 -34.69 19.47
CA ILE A 239 9.35 -34.44 20.91
C ILE A 239 9.11 -32.96 21.20
N LYS A 240 8.10 -32.69 22.03
CA LYS A 240 7.69 -31.34 22.48
C LYS A 240 8.56 -30.93 23.67
N GLY A 241 9.46 -29.97 23.49
CA GLY A 241 10.36 -29.52 24.56
C GLY A 241 9.83 -28.41 25.45
N GLY A 242 8.60 -27.92 25.25
CA GLY A 242 8.01 -26.78 25.99
C GLY A 242 8.10 -26.80 27.53
N HIS A 243 8.32 -27.96 28.14
CA HIS A 243 8.54 -28.11 29.59
C HIS A 243 10.02 -27.96 30.03
N LEU A 244 10.93 -27.81 29.08
CA LEU A 244 12.37 -27.72 29.25
C LEU A 244 12.89 -26.49 28.49
N PRO A 245 12.59 -25.28 28.98
CA PRO A 245 13.15 -24.07 28.40
C PRO A 245 14.67 -24.09 28.54
N LEU A 246 15.35 -23.73 27.46
CA LEU A 246 16.79 -23.72 27.34
C LEU A 246 17.35 -22.31 27.45
N THR A 247 18.59 -22.22 27.88
CA THR A 247 19.45 -21.03 27.78
C THR A 247 19.83 -20.75 26.33
N THR A 248 20.44 -19.59 26.08
CA THR A 248 20.97 -19.23 24.76
C THR A 248 22.04 -20.20 24.25
N ASP A 249 22.77 -20.88 25.15
CA ASP A 249 23.71 -21.97 24.83
C ASP A 249 23.05 -23.36 24.73
N LEU A 250 21.71 -23.42 24.64
CA LEU A 250 20.92 -24.63 24.44
C LEU A 250 21.05 -25.69 25.55
N ARG A 251 21.26 -25.26 26.79
CA ARG A 251 21.26 -26.11 28.00
C ARG A 251 20.04 -25.85 28.86
N ILE A 252 19.69 -26.78 29.76
CA ILE A 252 18.57 -26.56 30.70
C ILE A 252 18.77 -25.25 31.47
N ALA A 253 17.78 -24.37 31.37
CA ALA A 253 17.69 -23.20 32.24
C ALA A 253 17.33 -23.65 33.66
N LYS A 254 18.13 -23.25 34.65
CA LYS A 254 17.89 -23.53 36.08
C LYS A 254 17.07 -22.44 36.75
N THR A 255 17.07 -21.24 36.18
CA THR A 255 16.35 -20.06 36.70
C THR A 255 15.39 -19.46 35.66
N GLU A 256 14.34 -18.75 36.09
CA GLU A 256 13.39 -18.07 35.18
C GLU A 256 14.06 -17.00 34.29
N SER A 257 15.16 -16.39 34.76
CA SER A 257 15.96 -15.43 34.01
C SER A 257 16.79 -16.08 32.89
N GLU A 258 17.10 -17.37 33.02
CA GLU A 258 17.90 -18.13 32.05
C GLU A 258 17.08 -18.68 30.88
N LYS A 259 15.74 -18.71 31.00
CA LYS A 259 14.85 -19.24 29.96
C LYS A 259 14.84 -18.33 28.74
N ALA A 260 15.43 -18.79 27.65
CA ALA A 260 15.58 -18.02 26.41
C ALA A 260 14.92 -18.68 25.20
N VAL A 261 14.96 -20.02 25.10
CA VAL A 261 14.55 -20.76 23.89
C VAL A 261 13.73 -22.00 24.27
N VAL A 262 12.73 -22.33 23.45
CA VAL A 262 12.04 -23.62 23.47
C VAL A 262 12.39 -24.39 22.21
N VAL A 263 12.68 -25.69 22.34
CA VAL A 263 13.09 -26.53 21.22
C VAL A 263 12.14 -27.72 21.09
N ASN A 264 11.67 -27.98 19.87
CA ASN A 264 11.01 -29.22 19.47
C ASN A 264 11.92 -29.99 18.51
N VAL A 265 11.86 -31.33 18.55
CA VAL A 265 12.72 -32.19 17.72
C VAL A 265 11.85 -33.16 16.92
N LEU A 266 11.92 -33.08 15.58
CA LEU A 266 11.19 -33.93 14.64
C LEU A 266 12.13 -34.94 13.98
N TYR A 267 11.84 -36.23 14.16
CA TYR A 267 12.61 -37.34 13.62
C TYR A 267 11.72 -38.27 12.79
N GLY A 268 12.24 -38.77 11.66
CA GLY A 268 11.59 -39.76 10.81
C GLY A 268 12.40 -40.05 9.54
N PRO A 269 11.84 -40.76 8.55
CA PRO A 269 12.51 -41.11 7.29
C PRO A 269 13.11 -39.88 6.59
N GLY A 270 14.44 -39.78 6.58
CA GLY A 270 15.16 -38.68 5.94
C GLY A 270 15.05 -37.31 6.63
N VAL A 271 14.36 -37.23 7.78
CA VAL A 271 14.10 -35.96 8.50
C VAL A 271 14.69 -36.02 9.90
N LYS A 272 15.58 -35.07 10.21
CA LYS A 272 16.12 -34.80 11.55
C LYS A 272 16.15 -33.30 11.77
N ARG A 273 15.04 -32.74 12.22
CA ARG A 273 14.82 -31.30 12.29
C ARG A 273 14.73 -30.84 13.75
N VAL A 274 15.46 -29.78 14.06
CA VAL A 274 15.35 -29.04 15.33
C VAL A 274 14.58 -27.75 15.04
N ILE A 275 13.51 -27.51 15.79
CA ILE A 275 12.63 -26.35 15.61
C ILE A 275 12.72 -25.53 16.90
N SER A 276 13.29 -24.33 16.82
CA SER A 276 13.53 -23.47 17.97
C SER A 276 12.69 -22.20 17.90
N PHE A 277 12.08 -21.82 19.03
CA PHE A 277 11.33 -20.58 19.19
C PHE A 277 11.85 -19.81 20.41
N PRO A 278 11.77 -18.47 20.41
CA PRO A 278 11.98 -17.68 21.63
C PRO A 278 11.05 -18.16 22.75
N TYR A 279 11.57 -18.21 23.99
CA TYR A 279 10.74 -18.53 25.14
C TYR A 279 9.77 -17.37 25.43
N SER A 280 8.48 -17.62 25.27
CA SER A 280 7.42 -16.66 25.57
C SER A 280 6.98 -16.77 27.04
N ARG A 281 7.09 -15.67 27.79
CA ARG A 281 6.61 -15.58 29.19
C ARG A 281 5.09 -15.37 29.21
N SER A 282 4.33 -16.43 28.94
CA SER A 282 2.88 -16.41 28.98
C SER A 282 2.31 -17.49 29.91
N ARG A 283 1.23 -17.17 30.61
CA ARG A 283 0.42 -18.15 31.37
C ARG A 283 -0.59 -18.88 30.48
N ASN A 284 -0.72 -18.45 29.22
CA ASN A 284 -1.74 -18.93 28.29
C ASN A 284 -1.22 -20.10 27.43
N THR A 285 -0.82 -21.18 28.09
CA THR A 285 -0.24 -22.37 27.44
C THR A 285 -1.19 -23.57 27.47
N HIS A 286 -2.44 -23.36 27.90
CA HIS A 286 -3.42 -24.42 28.03
C HIS A 286 -3.96 -24.85 26.66
N GLY A 287 -3.76 -26.13 26.34
CA GLY A 287 -4.22 -26.73 25.07
C GLY A 287 -3.16 -26.76 23.97
N THR A 288 -1.94 -26.27 24.21
CA THR A 288 -0.81 -26.29 23.24
C THR A 288 -0.61 -27.63 22.52
N GLY A 289 -0.61 -28.74 23.27
CA GLY A 289 -0.44 -30.09 22.69
C GLY A 289 -1.55 -30.48 21.71
N CYS A 290 -2.81 -30.33 22.13
CA CYS A 290 -3.97 -30.65 21.29
C CYS A 290 -4.02 -29.75 20.05
N SER A 291 -3.79 -28.44 20.22
CA SER A 291 -3.76 -27.48 19.13
C SER A 291 -2.63 -27.76 18.14
N LEU A 292 -1.45 -28.17 18.63
CA LEU A 292 -0.31 -28.55 17.79
C LEU A 292 -0.65 -29.78 16.94
N ALA A 293 -1.12 -30.85 17.56
CA ALA A 293 -1.44 -32.09 16.86
C ALA A 293 -2.57 -31.89 15.82
N SER A 294 -3.59 -31.11 16.17
CA SER A 294 -4.68 -30.77 15.24
C SER A 294 -4.20 -29.90 14.08
N SER A 295 -3.32 -28.92 14.33
CA SER A 295 -2.73 -28.11 13.26
C SER A 295 -1.82 -28.93 12.34
N ILE A 296 -1.02 -29.86 12.90
CA ILE A 296 -0.24 -30.82 12.12
C ILE A 296 -1.17 -31.62 11.21
N ALA A 297 -2.25 -32.17 11.76
CA ALA A 297 -3.17 -32.98 10.97
C ALA A 297 -3.87 -32.18 9.86
N CYS A 298 -4.33 -30.96 10.13
CA CYS A 298 -4.88 -30.07 9.10
C CYS A 298 -3.87 -29.75 8.00
N ASN A 299 -2.60 -29.53 8.37
CA ASN A 299 -1.55 -29.26 7.40
C ASN A 299 -1.21 -30.50 6.57
N ILE A 300 -1.18 -31.70 7.17
CA ILE A 300 -0.97 -32.97 6.45
C ILE A 300 -2.13 -33.24 5.48
N ALA A 301 -3.37 -32.99 5.90
CA ALA A 301 -4.53 -33.13 5.02
C ALA A 301 -4.36 -32.24 3.79
N LYS A 302 -3.88 -31.01 3.96
CA LYS A 302 -3.66 -30.05 2.86
C LYS A 302 -2.47 -30.38 1.97
N ASP A 303 -1.30 -30.65 2.57
CA ASP A 303 -0.01 -30.90 1.93
C ASP A 303 0.67 -32.10 2.62
N PRO A 304 0.98 -33.20 1.91
CA PRO A 304 1.54 -34.41 2.52
C PRO A 304 2.98 -34.25 3.05
N ASN A 305 3.63 -33.09 2.89
CA ASN A 305 4.96 -32.85 3.44
C ASN A 305 4.93 -32.70 4.98
N ILE A 306 5.32 -33.76 5.69
CA ILE A 306 5.31 -33.84 7.15
C ILE A 306 6.21 -32.78 7.82
N GLU A 307 7.42 -32.54 7.29
CA GLU A 307 8.33 -31.55 7.89
C GLU A 307 7.71 -30.15 7.83
N ARG A 308 7.17 -29.78 6.67
CA ARG A 308 6.50 -28.48 6.48
C ARG A 308 5.25 -28.37 7.36
N ALA A 309 4.44 -29.43 7.45
CA ALA A 309 3.24 -29.47 8.26
C ALA A 309 3.55 -29.25 9.76
N VAL A 310 4.61 -29.89 10.26
CA VAL A 310 5.06 -29.76 11.66
C VAL A 310 5.64 -28.38 11.96
N VAL A 311 6.44 -27.82 11.06
CA VAL A 311 6.99 -26.46 11.22
C VAL A 311 5.87 -25.43 11.23
N ALA A 312 4.96 -25.48 10.26
CA ALA A 312 3.82 -24.56 10.18
C ALA A 312 2.91 -24.67 11.40
N ALA A 313 2.65 -25.89 11.90
CA ALA A 313 1.85 -26.09 13.10
C ALA A 313 2.53 -25.55 14.37
N SER A 314 3.86 -25.69 14.46
CA SER A 314 4.62 -25.15 15.59
C SER A 314 4.57 -23.61 15.61
N GLN A 315 4.67 -22.97 14.44
CA GLN A 315 4.52 -21.52 14.27
C GLN A 315 3.11 -21.04 14.61
N TYR A 316 2.07 -21.79 14.19
CA TYR A 316 0.68 -21.49 14.52
C TYR A 316 0.45 -21.47 16.04
N VAL A 317 0.94 -22.48 16.75
CA VAL A 317 0.81 -22.53 18.23
C VAL A 317 1.58 -21.40 18.90
N GLU A 318 2.78 -21.08 18.43
CA GLU A 318 3.59 -19.97 18.96
C GLU A 318 2.89 -18.61 18.77
N ALA A 319 2.36 -18.33 17.58
CA ALA A 319 1.54 -17.15 17.32
C ALA A 319 0.28 -17.11 18.20
N GLY A 320 -0.40 -18.25 18.41
CA GLY A 320 -1.55 -18.37 19.29
C GLY A 320 -1.23 -18.09 20.77
N ILE A 321 -0.01 -18.40 21.23
CA ILE A 321 0.48 -18.02 22.57
C ILE A 321 0.75 -16.52 22.63
N ASN A 322 1.47 -15.97 21.64
CA ASN A 322 1.88 -14.56 21.64
C ASN A 322 0.69 -13.60 21.50
N THR A 323 -0.38 -14.02 20.82
CA THR A 323 -1.61 -13.22 20.61
C THR A 323 -2.72 -13.54 21.61
N SER A 324 -2.45 -14.40 22.59
CA SER A 324 -3.43 -14.78 23.61
C SER A 324 -3.73 -13.64 24.58
N VAL A 325 -5.00 -13.52 24.96
CA VAL A 325 -5.45 -12.61 26.03
C VAL A 325 -5.61 -13.38 27.33
N GLY A 326 -5.30 -12.74 28.46
CA GLY A 326 -5.38 -13.38 29.78
C GLY A 326 -6.81 -13.75 30.17
N LEU A 327 -7.19 -15.01 29.94
CA LEU A 327 -8.50 -15.56 30.28
C LEU A 327 -8.37 -16.66 31.33
N GLY A 328 -9.29 -16.67 32.30
CA GLY A 328 -9.28 -17.64 33.41
C GLY A 328 -8.35 -17.25 34.56
N ARG A 329 -8.28 -18.13 35.57
CA ARG A 329 -7.49 -17.91 36.80
C ARG A 329 -6.26 -18.82 36.92
N GLY A 330 -6.17 -19.87 36.10
CA GLY A 330 -5.04 -20.80 36.04
C GLY A 330 -4.21 -20.64 34.77
N SER A 331 -3.89 -21.76 34.10
CA SER A 331 -3.24 -21.72 32.78
C SER A 331 -4.28 -21.32 31.73
N GLY A 332 -4.11 -20.16 31.11
CA GLY A 332 -5.10 -19.61 30.19
C GLY A 332 -5.10 -20.27 28.81
N PRO A 333 -6.20 -20.09 28.05
CA PRO A 333 -6.36 -20.61 26.69
C PRO A 333 -5.48 -19.91 25.65
N LEU A 334 -5.04 -20.63 24.61
CA LEU A 334 -4.47 -20.00 23.41
C LEU A 334 -5.52 -19.23 22.60
N ASN A 335 -5.07 -18.20 21.87
CA ASN A 335 -5.88 -17.60 20.80
C ASN A 335 -5.87 -18.51 19.57
N HIS A 336 -6.97 -19.24 19.33
CA HIS A 336 -7.09 -20.17 18.21
C HIS A 336 -7.46 -19.50 16.89
N PHE A 337 -7.88 -18.24 16.91
CA PHE A 337 -8.41 -17.57 15.72
C PHE A 337 -7.53 -16.37 15.30
N HIS A 338 -6.26 -16.38 15.73
CA HIS A 338 -5.30 -15.31 15.41
C HIS A 338 -5.05 -15.15 13.90
N SER A 339 -5.41 -16.16 13.10
CA SER A 339 -5.29 -16.15 11.63
C SER A 339 -6.63 -16.00 10.90
N LEU A 340 -7.75 -15.79 11.62
CA LEU A 340 -9.07 -15.57 11.01
C LEU A 340 -9.46 -14.09 11.09
N HIS A 341 -10.11 -13.61 10.03
CA HIS A 341 -10.79 -12.32 10.03
C HIS A 341 -12.29 -12.56 9.87
N ILE A 342 -13.08 -11.97 10.77
CA ILE A 342 -14.54 -12.07 10.76
C ILE A 342 -15.08 -10.80 10.10
N LEU A 343 -15.86 -10.96 9.03
CA LEU A 343 -16.56 -9.86 8.41
C LEU A 343 -17.61 -9.29 9.37
N PRO A 344 -17.81 -7.96 9.43
CA PRO A 344 -18.81 -7.36 10.30
C PRO A 344 -20.26 -7.55 9.79
N PHE A 345 -20.44 -8.20 8.64
CA PHE A 345 -21.72 -8.46 7.99
C PHE A 345 -21.77 -9.89 7.44
N ALA A 346 -22.98 -10.41 7.27
CA ALA A 346 -23.19 -11.68 6.57
C ALA A 346 -22.90 -11.51 5.07
N PRO A 347 -22.31 -12.52 4.39
CA PRO A 347 -22.10 -12.47 2.94
C PRO A 347 -23.40 -12.12 2.20
N GLY A 348 -23.34 -11.16 1.28
CA GLY A 348 -24.51 -10.67 0.55
C GLY A 348 -25.35 -9.61 1.28
N ARG A 349 -24.86 -9.08 2.43
CA ARG A 349 -25.53 -8.06 3.23
C ARG A 349 -24.65 -6.83 3.50
N PHE A 350 -23.62 -6.60 2.69
CA PHE A 350 -22.71 -5.47 2.85
C PHE A 350 -23.39 -4.12 2.60
N ILE A 351 -24.24 -4.04 1.58
CA ILE A 351 -24.95 -2.79 1.24
C ILE A 351 -25.94 -2.44 2.35
N ASP A 352 -26.71 -3.42 2.83
CA ASP A 352 -27.58 -3.25 3.99
C ASP A 352 -26.79 -2.80 5.22
N TYR A 353 -25.64 -3.43 5.46
CA TYR A 353 -24.74 -3.06 6.54
C TYR A 353 -24.27 -1.60 6.41
N ILE A 354 -23.80 -1.16 5.24
CA ILE A 354 -23.36 0.23 5.03
C ILE A 354 -24.51 1.22 5.25
N LEU A 355 -25.67 0.95 4.64
CA LEU A 355 -26.81 1.87 4.70
C LEU A 355 -27.43 1.96 6.11
N ASP A 356 -27.31 0.89 6.92
CA ASP A 356 -27.84 0.85 8.29
C ASP A 356 -26.87 1.41 9.34
N ARG A 357 -25.64 1.78 8.97
CA ARG A 357 -24.67 2.35 9.92
C ARG A 357 -25.05 3.76 10.38
N ASP A 358 -24.83 4.01 11.67
CA ASP A 358 -25.15 5.29 12.32
C ASP A 358 -24.38 6.49 11.75
N ASP A 359 -23.15 6.28 11.24
CA ASP A 359 -22.32 7.32 10.62
C ASP A 359 -22.68 7.61 9.15
N VAL A 360 -23.40 6.70 8.49
CA VAL A 360 -23.83 6.81 7.08
C VAL A 360 -25.26 7.33 6.96
N LYS A 361 -26.17 6.83 7.79
CA LYS A 361 -27.61 7.15 7.82
C LYS A 361 -27.92 8.64 7.63
N PRO A 362 -27.28 9.59 8.35
CA PRO A 362 -27.59 11.01 8.20
C PRO A 362 -27.27 11.55 6.81
N ALA A 363 -26.13 11.17 6.23
CA ALA A 363 -25.74 11.59 4.89
C ALA A 363 -26.64 10.96 3.83
N TRP A 364 -26.96 9.68 3.98
CA TRP A 364 -27.85 8.95 3.06
C TRP A 364 -29.27 9.52 3.07
N HIS A 365 -29.80 9.84 4.25
CA HIS A 365 -31.10 10.49 4.38
C HIS A 365 -31.08 11.91 3.77
N GLN A 366 -30.06 12.72 4.05
CA GLN A 366 -29.94 14.07 3.49
C GLN A 366 -29.91 14.05 1.95
N TYR A 367 -29.27 13.05 1.37
CA TYR A 367 -29.24 12.84 -0.07
C TYR A 367 -30.60 12.40 -0.62
N THR A 368 -31.15 11.30 -0.09
CA THR A 368 -32.37 10.66 -0.66
C THR A 368 -33.67 11.42 -0.34
N HIS A 369 -33.68 12.25 0.69
CA HIS A 369 -34.83 13.07 1.14
C HIS A 369 -34.54 14.57 0.97
N HIS A 370 -33.68 14.92 0.02
CA HIS A 370 -33.31 16.32 -0.22
C HIS A 370 -34.52 17.14 -0.69
N GLU A 371 -34.61 18.42 -0.30
CA GLU A 371 -35.75 19.30 -0.64
C GLU A 371 -36.00 19.39 -2.16
N PHE A 372 -34.94 19.40 -2.96
CA PHE A 372 -35.02 19.37 -4.43
C PHE A 372 -35.82 18.16 -4.94
N VAL A 373 -35.56 16.98 -4.35
CA VAL A 373 -36.20 15.71 -4.73
C VAL A 373 -37.66 15.68 -4.27
N GLU A 374 -37.95 16.17 -3.05
CA GLU A 374 -39.32 16.28 -2.54
C GLU A 374 -40.18 17.17 -3.46
N ARG A 375 -39.65 18.35 -3.84
CA ARG A 375 -40.33 19.30 -4.73
C ARG A 375 -40.44 18.79 -6.18
N MET A 376 -39.51 17.93 -6.61
CA MET A 376 -39.62 17.25 -7.90
C MET A 376 -40.76 16.23 -7.86
N GLY A 377 -40.90 15.49 -6.77
CA GLY A 377 -41.95 14.49 -6.56
C GLY A 377 -43.37 15.07 -6.52
N ASP A 378 -43.55 16.22 -5.86
CA ASP A 378 -44.86 16.90 -5.79
C ASP A 378 -45.14 17.86 -6.97
N GLY A 379 -44.14 18.09 -7.82
CA GLY A 379 -44.23 18.96 -9.00
C GLY A 379 -44.09 20.47 -8.71
N SER A 380 -43.75 20.87 -7.48
CA SER A 380 -43.58 22.28 -7.08
C SER A 380 -42.20 22.86 -7.39
N LEU A 381 -41.25 22.05 -7.88
CA LEU A 381 -39.91 22.50 -8.21
C LEU A 381 -39.94 23.57 -9.34
N PRO A 382 -39.24 24.71 -9.20
CA PRO A 382 -39.16 25.70 -10.28
C PRO A 382 -38.47 25.15 -11.54
N GLU A 383 -39.00 25.50 -12.70
CA GLU A 383 -38.50 25.00 -13.99
C GLU A 383 -37.02 25.35 -14.24
N GLU A 384 -36.61 26.57 -13.90
CA GLU A 384 -35.21 27.01 -14.05
C GLU A 384 -34.24 26.23 -13.15
N THR A 385 -34.73 25.80 -11.97
CA THR A 385 -33.97 24.96 -11.05
C THR A 385 -33.80 23.55 -11.62
N PHE A 386 -34.82 22.99 -12.27
CA PHE A 386 -34.71 21.70 -12.96
C PHE A 386 -33.81 21.79 -14.21
N LYS A 387 -33.93 22.86 -15.02
CA LYS A 387 -33.07 23.11 -16.18
C LYS A 387 -31.59 23.14 -15.82
N TYR A 388 -31.22 23.89 -14.78
CA TYR A 388 -29.82 23.94 -14.36
C TYR A 388 -29.34 22.60 -13.79
N TYR A 389 -30.19 21.83 -13.09
CA TYR A 389 -29.86 20.45 -12.70
C TYR A 389 -29.48 19.61 -13.92
N MET A 390 -30.34 19.61 -14.96
CA MET A 390 -30.10 18.84 -16.18
C MET A 390 -28.80 19.23 -16.90
N ILE A 391 -28.45 20.53 -16.89
CA ILE A 391 -27.17 21.01 -17.45
C ILE A 391 -25.99 20.45 -16.64
N GLN A 392 -26.05 20.53 -15.31
CA GLN A 392 -24.96 20.08 -14.44
C GLN A 392 -24.81 18.56 -14.43
N ASP A 393 -25.91 17.83 -14.50
CA ASP A 393 -25.95 16.36 -14.58
C ASP A 393 -25.37 15.88 -15.92
N TYR A 394 -25.67 16.56 -17.03
CA TYR A 394 -25.02 16.30 -18.32
C TYR A 394 -23.49 16.41 -18.25
N LEU A 395 -22.97 17.48 -17.63
CA LEU A 395 -21.53 17.69 -17.45
C LEU A 395 -20.93 16.65 -16.50
N PHE A 396 -21.66 16.30 -15.44
CA PHE A 396 -21.27 15.25 -14.49
C PHE A 396 -21.16 13.88 -15.17
N LEU A 397 -22.15 13.47 -15.98
CA LEU A 397 -22.18 12.18 -16.66
C LEU A 397 -21.00 11.99 -17.63
N ILE A 398 -20.51 13.07 -18.25
CA ILE A 398 -19.26 13.01 -19.03
C ILE A 398 -18.08 12.59 -18.14
N GLN A 399 -17.98 13.15 -16.94
CA GLN A 399 -16.90 12.82 -16.01
C GLN A 399 -17.10 11.44 -15.37
N PHE A 400 -18.34 11.08 -15.08
CA PHE A 400 -18.73 9.76 -14.60
C PHE A 400 -18.39 8.65 -15.63
N SER A 401 -18.55 8.94 -16.93
CA SER A 401 -18.11 8.04 -18.01
C SER A 401 -16.59 7.83 -18.03
N ARG A 402 -15.81 8.86 -17.70
CA ARG A 402 -14.34 8.77 -17.57
C ARG A 402 -13.94 7.94 -16.36
N ALA A 403 -14.62 8.11 -15.23
CA ALA A 403 -14.39 7.32 -14.03
C ALA A 403 -14.68 5.82 -14.27
N ASN A 404 -15.78 5.50 -14.97
CA ASN A 404 -16.09 4.12 -15.34
C ASN A 404 -15.11 3.56 -16.38
N SER A 405 -14.61 4.38 -17.30
CA SER A 405 -13.53 3.98 -18.21
C SER A 405 -12.23 3.66 -17.44
N LEU A 406 -11.91 4.43 -16.39
CA LEU A 406 -10.80 4.18 -15.49
C LEU A 406 -11.00 2.90 -14.67
N ALA A 407 -12.24 2.60 -14.27
CA ALA A 407 -12.58 1.32 -13.65
C ALA A 407 -12.32 0.14 -14.62
N GLY A 408 -12.64 0.30 -15.90
CA GLY A 408 -12.26 -0.66 -16.94
C GLY A 408 -10.75 -0.82 -17.06
N TYR A 409 -9.98 0.27 -17.07
CA TYR A 409 -8.51 0.21 -17.07
C TYR A 409 -7.93 -0.53 -15.86
N LYS A 410 -8.54 -0.38 -14.67
CA LYS A 410 -8.10 -1.02 -13.43
C LYS A 410 -8.59 -2.46 -13.23
N ALA A 411 -9.51 -2.92 -14.07
CA ALA A 411 -10.09 -4.26 -13.97
C ALA A 411 -9.04 -5.35 -14.28
N LYS A 412 -9.12 -6.46 -13.55
CA LYS A 412 -8.17 -7.59 -13.68
C LYS A 412 -8.65 -8.69 -14.64
N SER A 413 -9.92 -8.65 -15.05
CA SER A 413 -10.55 -9.65 -15.91
C SER A 413 -11.19 -8.99 -17.13
N LEU A 414 -11.24 -9.71 -18.26
CA LEU A 414 -11.93 -9.23 -19.46
C LEU A 414 -13.43 -9.01 -19.23
N ASP A 415 -14.05 -9.84 -18.39
CA ASP A 415 -15.47 -9.71 -18.06
C ASP A 415 -15.75 -8.39 -17.32
N ASP A 416 -14.88 -8.00 -16.39
CA ASP A 416 -15.03 -6.73 -15.66
C ASP A 416 -14.73 -5.51 -16.56
N ILE A 417 -13.81 -5.64 -17.52
CA ILE A 417 -13.57 -4.62 -18.56
C ILE A 417 -14.81 -4.43 -19.43
N ALA A 418 -15.42 -5.54 -19.89
CA ALA A 418 -16.61 -5.51 -20.72
C ALA A 418 -17.79 -4.84 -19.98
N ARG A 419 -18.01 -5.19 -18.70
CA ARG A 419 -19.04 -4.55 -17.86
C ARG A 419 -18.81 -3.04 -17.69
N ALA A 420 -17.57 -2.62 -17.46
CA ALA A 420 -17.26 -1.18 -17.38
C ALA A 420 -17.57 -0.44 -18.69
N ALA A 421 -17.31 -1.07 -19.84
CA ALA A 421 -17.68 -0.52 -21.15
C ALA A 421 -19.19 -0.47 -21.36
N GLU A 422 -19.94 -1.49 -20.92
CA GLU A 422 -21.41 -1.49 -20.94
C GLU A 422 -21.98 -0.32 -20.13
N ILE A 423 -21.43 -0.03 -18.94
CA ILE A 423 -21.84 1.12 -18.13
C ILE A 423 -21.60 2.44 -18.88
N VAL A 424 -20.46 2.59 -19.57
CA VAL A 424 -20.19 3.79 -20.39
C VAL A 424 -21.19 3.93 -21.54
N LEU A 425 -21.59 2.82 -22.17
CA LEU A 425 -22.63 2.83 -23.20
C LEU A 425 -24.00 3.20 -22.63
N HIS A 426 -24.34 2.73 -21.42
CA HIS A 426 -25.57 3.11 -20.72
C HIS A 426 -25.57 4.60 -20.38
N ILE A 427 -24.46 5.14 -19.85
CA ILE A 427 -24.31 6.58 -19.58
C ILE A 427 -24.51 7.39 -20.87
N ARG A 428 -24.04 6.90 -22.02
CA ARG A 428 -24.28 7.57 -23.30
C ARG A 428 -25.77 7.59 -23.68
N SER A 429 -26.51 6.51 -23.42
CA SER A 429 -27.96 6.47 -23.62
C SER A 429 -28.67 7.48 -22.72
N GLU A 430 -28.29 7.54 -21.44
CA GLU A 430 -28.80 8.50 -20.45
C GLU A 430 -28.56 9.95 -20.89
N ILE A 431 -27.34 10.27 -21.33
CA ILE A 431 -27.00 11.59 -21.89
C ILE A 431 -27.93 11.98 -23.06
N ASN A 432 -28.30 11.02 -23.91
CA ASN A 432 -29.21 11.29 -25.03
C ASN A 432 -30.64 11.57 -24.56
N LEU A 433 -31.10 10.88 -23.50
CA LEU A 433 -32.39 11.15 -22.87
C LEU A 433 -32.40 12.56 -22.26
N HIS A 434 -31.38 12.94 -21.49
CA HIS A 434 -31.25 14.30 -20.95
C HIS A 434 -31.25 15.36 -22.05
N LEU A 435 -30.56 15.14 -23.17
CA LEU A 435 -30.56 16.06 -24.31
C LEU A 435 -31.95 16.16 -24.97
N SER A 436 -32.72 15.07 -25.00
CA SER A 436 -34.09 15.08 -25.52
C SER A 436 -35.05 15.87 -24.62
N GLU A 437 -34.89 15.76 -23.30
CA GLU A 437 -35.66 16.52 -22.32
C GLU A 437 -35.26 18.00 -22.33
N CYS A 438 -33.96 18.31 -22.36
CA CYS A 438 -33.45 19.67 -22.47
C CYS A 438 -34.02 20.42 -23.69
N LYS A 439 -34.25 19.73 -24.82
CA LYS A 439 -34.91 20.31 -25.99
C LYS A 439 -36.35 20.74 -25.72
N MET A 440 -37.11 20.00 -24.92
CA MET A 440 -38.47 20.38 -24.51
C MET A 440 -38.46 21.68 -23.69
N PHE A 441 -37.36 21.94 -23.00
CA PHE A 441 -37.11 23.14 -22.20
C PHE A 441 -36.40 24.27 -22.97
N GLY A 442 -36.17 24.11 -24.28
CA GLY A 442 -35.54 25.13 -25.14
C GLY A 442 -34.02 25.23 -25.01
N LEU A 443 -33.35 24.24 -24.44
CA LEU A 443 -31.89 24.17 -24.31
C LEU A 443 -31.28 23.33 -25.43
N ASP A 444 -30.34 23.90 -26.18
CA ASP A 444 -29.56 23.16 -27.18
C ASP A 444 -28.23 22.65 -26.59
N LYS A 445 -27.65 21.63 -27.23
CA LYS A 445 -26.41 21.00 -26.77
C LYS A 445 -25.24 21.99 -26.70
N ASP A 446 -25.13 22.88 -27.67
CA ASP A 446 -24.04 23.87 -27.75
C ASP A 446 -24.11 24.90 -26.62
N ALA A 447 -25.31 25.20 -26.10
CA ALA A 447 -25.51 26.04 -24.91
C ALA A 447 -25.13 25.29 -23.62
N ILE A 448 -25.45 23.99 -23.52
CA ILE A 448 -25.08 23.14 -22.37
C ILE A 448 -23.56 23.00 -22.26
N GLU A 449 -22.86 22.72 -23.37
CA GLU A 449 -21.39 22.54 -23.37
C GLU A 449 -20.60 23.82 -23.06
N LYS A 450 -21.22 25.00 -23.19
CA LYS A 450 -20.62 26.29 -22.83
C LYS A 450 -20.87 26.69 -21.37
N TYR A 451 -21.74 25.98 -20.66
CA TYR A 451 -22.04 26.25 -19.26
C TYR A 451 -20.88 25.84 -18.35
N GLU A 452 -20.62 26.63 -17.31
CA GLU A 452 -19.55 26.33 -16.35
C GLU A 452 -19.98 25.19 -15.40
N GLU A 453 -19.07 24.24 -15.15
CA GLU A 453 -19.26 23.21 -14.13
C GLU A 453 -19.39 23.88 -12.75
N SER A 454 -20.44 23.52 -12.02
CA SER A 454 -20.64 23.99 -10.65
C SER A 454 -19.52 23.50 -9.74
N GLN A 455 -19.29 24.23 -8.64
CA GLN A 455 -18.30 23.83 -7.63
C GLN A 455 -18.60 22.44 -7.06
N ALA A 456 -19.89 22.11 -6.88
CA ALA A 456 -20.33 20.80 -6.41
C ALA A 456 -20.01 19.68 -7.43
N CYS A 457 -20.37 19.87 -8.71
CA CYS A 457 -20.04 18.93 -9.78
C CYS A 457 -18.51 18.73 -9.92
N THR A 458 -17.75 19.83 -9.86
CA THR A 458 -16.28 19.79 -9.91
C THR A 458 -15.68 19.04 -8.71
N ALA A 459 -16.19 19.29 -7.51
CA ALA A 459 -15.69 18.67 -6.28
C ALA A 459 -15.95 17.16 -6.27
N TYR A 460 -17.16 16.74 -6.65
CA TYR A 460 -17.52 15.33 -6.69
C TYR A 460 -16.74 14.58 -7.78
N THR A 461 -16.67 15.14 -8.99
CA THR A 461 -15.87 14.59 -10.08
C THR A 461 -14.41 14.42 -9.67
N ARG A 462 -13.81 15.44 -9.04
CA ARG A 462 -12.43 15.36 -8.56
C ARG A 462 -12.27 14.26 -7.51
N PHE A 463 -13.19 14.17 -6.55
CA PHE A 463 -13.14 13.13 -5.53
C PHE A 463 -13.14 11.73 -6.14
N VAL A 464 -14.08 11.43 -7.05
CA VAL A 464 -14.18 10.12 -7.70
C VAL A 464 -12.93 9.80 -8.52
N LEU A 465 -12.41 10.77 -9.29
CA LEU A 465 -11.19 10.56 -10.07
C LEU A 465 -9.94 10.43 -9.19
N ASP A 466 -9.86 11.15 -8.08
CA ASP A 466 -8.75 11.08 -7.12
C ASP A 466 -8.74 9.74 -6.39
N ILE A 467 -9.91 9.21 -6.00
CA ILE A 467 -10.04 7.81 -5.52
C ILE A 467 -9.64 6.86 -6.64
N GLY A 468 -10.15 7.08 -7.85
CA GLY A 468 -9.81 6.31 -9.03
C GLY A 468 -8.33 6.32 -9.38
N GLN A 469 -7.55 7.32 -8.97
CA GLN A 469 -6.09 7.37 -9.17
C GLN A 469 -5.33 6.80 -7.98
N SER A 470 -5.72 7.16 -6.76
CA SER A 470 -4.96 6.88 -5.54
C SER A 470 -5.28 5.54 -4.88
N GLU A 471 -6.47 4.99 -5.10
CA GLU A 471 -6.95 3.76 -4.45
C GLU A 471 -7.11 2.60 -5.45
N ASP A 472 -7.53 1.43 -4.96
CA ASP A 472 -7.79 0.25 -5.81
C ASP A 472 -9.10 0.35 -6.61
N TRP A 473 -9.34 -0.65 -7.46
CA TRP A 473 -10.54 -0.74 -8.28
C TRP A 473 -11.82 -0.78 -7.44
N PHE A 474 -11.82 -1.46 -6.29
CA PHE A 474 -13.04 -1.64 -5.48
C PHE A 474 -13.42 -0.35 -4.75
N ALA A 475 -12.44 0.41 -4.23
CA ALA A 475 -12.66 1.74 -3.68
C ALA A 475 -13.27 2.70 -4.71
N LEU A 476 -12.83 2.64 -5.97
CA LEU A 476 -13.45 3.39 -7.06
C LEU A 476 -14.92 2.97 -7.25
N GLN A 477 -15.23 1.67 -7.26
CA GLN A 477 -16.62 1.20 -7.32
C GLN A 477 -17.47 1.71 -6.14
N ILE A 478 -16.92 1.69 -4.92
CA ILE A 478 -17.60 2.21 -3.72
C ILE A 478 -17.85 3.72 -3.80
N SER A 479 -16.93 4.48 -4.42
CA SER A 479 -17.13 5.93 -4.61
C SER A 479 -18.22 6.27 -5.64
N LEU A 480 -18.48 5.37 -6.60
CA LEU A 480 -19.53 5.51 -7.62
C LEU A 480 -20.89 4.99 -7.13
N LEU A 481 -20.88 4.17 -6.07
CA LEU A 481 -22.05 3.44 -5.59
C LEU A 481 -23.22 4.34 -5.11
N PRO A 482 -23.00 5.48 -4.42
CA PRO A 482 -24.09 6.36 -4.03
C PRO A 482 -24.93 6.87 -5.20
N CYS A 483 -24.31 7.19 -6.34
CA CYS A 483 -25.01 7.60 -7.55
C CYS A 483 -25.96 6.50 -8.04
N LEU A 484 -25.43 5.28 -8.21
CA LEU A 484 -26.20 4.15 -8.72
C LEU A 484 -27.38 3.80 -7.80
N LEU A 485 -27.14 3.65 -6.50
CA LEU A 485 -28.17 3.24 -5.53
C LEU A 485 -29.14 4.38 -5.21
N GLY A 486 -28.64 5.60 -5.11
CA GLY A 486 -29.39 6.75 -4.61
C GLY A 486 -30.48 7.19 -5.56
N TYR A 487 -30.16 7.30 -6.85
CA TYR A 487 -31.12 7.69 -7.88
C TYR A 487 -32.30 6.71 -7.97
N HIS A 488 -32.01 5.40 -7.93
CA HIS A 488 -33.06 4.39 -7.87
C HIS A 488 -33.90 4.48 -6.59
N ALA A 489 -33.25 4.60 -5.43
CA ALA A 489 -33.93 4.70 -4.14
C ALA A 489 -34.85 5.93 -4.06
N ILE A 490 -34.39 7.06 -4.62
CA ILE A 490 -35.17 8.29 -4.74
C ILE A 490 -36.39 8.07 -5.63
N ALA A 491 -36.19 7.58 -6.86
CA ALA A 491 -37.26 7.45 -7.84
C ALA A 491 -38.33 6.45 -7.40
N HIS A 492 -37.92 5.29 -6.88
CA HIS A 492 -38.83 4.29 -6.32
C HIS A 492 -39.67 4.84 -5.17
N ARG A 493 -39.06 5.62 -4.26
CA ARG A 493 -39.79 6.28 -3.16
C ARG A 493 -40.79 7.32 -3.68
N LEU A 494 -40.39 8.15 -4.64
CA LEU A 494 -41.28 9.16 -5.22
C LEU A 494 -42.45 8.52 -5.98
N ASP A 495 -42.22 7.40 -6.66
CA ASP A 495 -43.25 6.64 -7.33
C ASP A 495 -44.29 6.07 -6.34
N GLN A 496 -43.83 5.47 -5.24
CA GLN A 496 -44.72 5.02 -4.16
C GLN A 496 -45.56 6.17 -3.56
N LEU A 497 -44.97 7.37 -3.41
CA LEU A 497 -45.69 8.55 -2.94
C LEU A 497 -46.71 9.05 -3.97
N ARG A 498 -46.40 8.97 -5.26
CA ARG A 498 -47.29 9.29 -6.39
C ARG A 498 -48.52 8.38 -6.41
N GLU A 499 -48.33 7.09 -6.18
CA GLU A 499 -49.42 6.10 -6.05
C GLU A 499 -50.27 6.35 -4.80
N ALA A 500 -49.63 6.62 -3.66
CA ALA A 500 -50.32 6.82 -2.38
C ALA A 500 -51.08 8.17 -2.31
N ARG A 501 -50.65 9.20 -3.06
CA ARG A 501 -51.26 10.54 -3.09
C ARG A 501 -51.35 11.06 -4.53
N PRO A 502 -52.38 10.68 -5.29
CA PRO A 502 -52.56 11.14 -6.67
C PRO A 502 -52.80 12.65 -6.73
N SER A 503 -51.92 13.38 -7.42
CA SER A 503 -52.09 14.83 -7.65
C SER A 503 -53.14 15.11 -8.74
N THR A 504 -53.89 16.21 -8.61
CA THR A 504 -54.85 16.68 -9.62
C THR A 504 -54.19 17.41 -10.79
N GLN A 505 -52.90 17.75 -10.68
CA GLN A 505 -52.10 18.36 -11.74
C GLN A 505 -51.03 17.37 -12.23
N PRO A 506 -50.77 17.30 -13.55
CA PRO A 506 -49.73 16.43 -14.08
C PRO A 506 -48.35 16.87 -13.56
N ASN A 507 -47.63 15.98 -12.88
CA ASN A 507 -46.25 16.24 -12.48
C ASN A 507 -45.38 16.31 -13.75
N ARG A 508 -44.82 17.49 -14.01
CA ARG A 508 -44.00 17.75 -15.20
C ARG A 508 -42.67 16.99 -15.21
N TYR A 509 -42.23 16.49 -14.04
CA TYR A 509 -40.98 15.76 -13.86
C TYR A 509 -41.18 14.24 -13.79
N SER A 510 -42.38 13.74 -14.11
CA SER A 510 -42.70 12.31 -14.02
C SER A 510 -41.77 11.44 -14.88
N THR A 511 -41.32 11.95 -16.03
CA THR A 511 -40.41 11.23 -16.92
C THR A 511 -39.08 10.89 -16.25
N TRP A 512 -38.54 11.80 -15.41
CA TRP A 512 -37.33 11.51 -14.63
C TRP A 512 -37.57 10.35 -13.66
N ILE A 513 -38.70 10.37 -12.93
CA ILE A 513 -39.06 9.30 -11.99
C ILE A 513 -39.19 7.97 -12.72
N ASP A 514 -39.90 7.97 -13.85
CA ASP A 514 -40.16 6.78 -14.66
C ASP A 514 -38.86 6.17 -15.24
N ASN A 515 -37.86 7.00 -15.58
CA ASN A 515 -36.57 6.53 -16.11
C ASN A 515 -35.75 5.76 -15.06
N TYR A 516 -35.69 6.22 -13.80
CA TYR A 516 -34.87 5.59 -12.75
C TYR A 516 -35.56 4.39 -12.05
N ILE A 517 -36.82 4.10 -12.40
CA ILE A 517 -37.52 2.85 -12.05
C ILE A 517 -37.73 1.94 -13.27
N ALA A 518 -37.25 2.34 -14.45
CA ALA A 518 -37.34 1.53 -15.66
C ALA A 518 -36.54 0.23 -15.53
N GLU A 519 -36.99 -0.80 -16.23
CA GLU A 519 -36.46 -2.16 -16.14
C GLU A 519 -34.95 -2.23 -16.37
N ASP A 520 -34.43 -1.45 -17.33
CA ASP A 520 -33.01 -1.39 -17.66
C ASP A 520 -32.17 -0.77 -16.53
N TYR A 521 -32.65 0.29 -15.89
CA TYR A 521 -31.97 0.88 -14.73
C TYR A 521 -32.00 -0.05 -13.51
N VAL A 522 -33.14 -0.69 -13.23
CA VAL A 522 -33.27 -1.66 -12.12
C VAL A 522 -32.31 -2.84 -12.29
N VAL A 523 -32.20 -3.36 -13.51
CA VAL A 523 -31.25 -4.44 -13.84
C VAL A 523 -29.79 -3.97 -13.64
N ALA A 524 -29.46 -2.73 -14.01
CA ALA A 524 -28.13 -2.17 -13.79
C ALA A 524 -27.80 -2.02 -12.29
N VAL A 525 -28.75 -1.57 -11.47
CA VAL A 525 -28.62 -1.47 -10.02
C VAL A 525 -28.38 -2.85 -9.41
N LYS A 526 -29.19 -3.85 -9.75
CA LYS A 526 -29.04 -5.23 -9.25
C LYS A 526 -27.66 -5.82 -9.57
N LYS A 527 -27.21 -5.68 -10.81
CA LYS A 527 -25.86 -6.12 -11.22
C LYS A 527 -24.75 -5.39 -10.45
N GLY A 528 -24.90 -4.08 -10.23
CA GLY A 528 -23.98 -3.31 -9.40
C GLY A 528 -23.94 -3.79 -7.95
N GLN A 529 -25.10 -4.06 -7.36
CA GLN A 529 -25.20 -4.60 -5.99
C GLN A 529 -24.50 -5.96 -5.86
N GLU A 530 -24.81 -6.91 -6.76
CA GLU A 530 -24.17 -8.24 -6.76
C GLU A 530 -22.65 -8.17 -6.88
N LEU A 531 -22.14 -7.25 -7.70
CA LEU A 531 -20.71 -7.01 -7.84
C LEU A 531 -20.10 -6.51 -6.53
N ILE A 532 -20.73 -5.52 -5.91
CA ILE A 532 -20.27 -4.94 -4.66
C ILE A 532 -20.27 -5.98 -3.54
N GLU A 533 -21.35 -6.75 -3.39
CA GLU A 533 -21.51 -7.79 -2.38
C GLU A 533 -20.42 -8.87 -2.48
N ARG A 534 -20.12 -9.31 -3.71
CA ARG A 534 -19.07 -10.31 -3.96
C ARG A 534 -17.70 -9.83 -3.53
N TYR A 535 -17.33 -8.60 -3.88
CA TYR A 535 -16.00 -8.06 -3.60
C TYR A 535 -15.86 -7.60 -2.14
N ALA A 536 -16.94 -7.19 -1.49
CA ALA A 536 -16.96 -6.84 -0.08
C ALA A 536 -16.61 -8.03 0.82
N ALA A 537 -17.08 -9.23 0.47
CA ALA A 537 -16.77 -10.46 1.22
C ALA A 537 -15.28 -10.84 1.22
N LEU A 538 -14.48 -10.27 0.31
CA LEU A 538 -13.05 -10.52 0.19
C LEU A 538 -12.18 -9.50 0.94
N GLN A 539 -12.79 -8.50 1.60
CA GLN A 539 -12.05 -7.42 2.24
C GLN A 539 -11.76 -7.70 3.71
N ALA A 540 -10.62 -7.20 4.19
CA ALA A 540 -10.33 -7.17 5.62
C ALA A 540 -11.27 -6.19 6.35
N PRO A 541 -11.63 -6.44 7.63
CA PRO A 541 -12.50 -5.54 8.39
C PRO A 541 -11.99 -4.10 8.48
N SER A 542 -10.67 -3.89 8.58
CA SER A 542 -10.07 -2.55 8.55
C SER A 542 -10.29 -1.85 7.20
N ARG A 543 -10.26 -2.59 6.09
CA ARG A 543 -10.53 -2.06 4.75
C ARG A 543 -12.00 -1.71 4.59
N ILE A 544 -12.92 -2.51 5.15
CA ILE A 544 -14.35 -2.19 5.18
C ILE A 544 -14.60 -0.80 5.80
N GLU A 545 -13.94 -0.47 6.91
CA GLU A 545 -14.06 0.86 7.54
C GLU A 545 -13.58 2.01 6.64
N GLU A 546 -12.56 1.78 5.81
CA GLU A 546 -12.09 2.77 4.84
C GLU A 546 -13.09 2.96 3.70
N LEU A 547 -13.63 1.86 3.17
CA LEU A 547 -14.62 1.88 2.11
C LEU A 547 -15.91 2.57 2.56
N VAL A 548 -16.35 2.36 3.79
CA VAL A 548 -17.50 3.07 4.38
C VAL A 548 -17.27 4.59 4.38
N LYS A 549 -16.06 5.06 4.71
CA LYS A 549 -15.74 6.49 4.70
C LYS A 549 -15.79 7.06 3.29
N ILE A 550 -15.30 6.31 2.30
CA ILE A 550 -15.39 6.69 0.88
C ILE A 550 -16.85 6.79 0.46
N PHE A 551 -17.67 5.79 0.77
CA PHE A 551 -19.11 5.80 0.48
C PHE A 551 -19.78 7.02 1.12
N THR A 552 -19.55 7.25 2.42
CA THR A 552 -20.14 8.37 3.18
C THR A 552 -19.76 9.72 2.57
N HIS A 553 -18.51 9.87 2.14
CA HIS A 553 -18.05 11.11 1.52
C HIS A 553 -18.68 11.31 0.14
N ALA A 554 -18.76 10.27 -0.69
CA ALA A 554 -19.46 10.32 -1.97
C ALA A 554 -20.96 10.66 -1.78
N THR A 555 -21.64 10.06 -0.80
CA THR A 555 -23.03 10.39 -0.46
C THR A 555 -23.21 11.86 -0.05
N LYS A 556 -22.25 12.44 0.70
CA LYS A 556 -22.28 13.87 1.03
C LYS A 556 -22.09 14.76 -0.19
N MET A 557 -21.27 14.33 -1.15
CA MET A 557 -21.05 15.04 -2.40
C MET A 557 -22.29 15.00 -3.30
N GLU A 558 -23.00 13.87 -3.35
CA GLU A 558 -24.32 13.74 -4.00
C GLU A 558 -25.35 14.68 -3.37
N ALA A 559 -25.46 14.66 -2.04
CA ALA A 559 -26.32 15.58 -1.31
C ALA A 559 -25.94 17.05 -1.55
N GLY A 560 -24.67 17.35 -1.87
CA GLY A 560 -24.15 18.66 -2.24
C GLY A 560 -24.27 19.00 -3.72
N HIS A 561 -24.61 18.04 -4.59
CA HIS A 561 -24.89 18.24 -6.02
C HIS A 561 -26.33 18.74 -6.23
N LEU A 562 -27.27 18.22 -5.45
CA LEU A 562 -28.70 18.63 -5.40
C LEU A 562 -29.02 20.07 -4.91
N PRO A 563 -28.20 20.79 -4.08
CA PRO A 563 -28.53 22.11 -3.54
C PRO A 563 -27.86 23.31 -4.22
N ALA A 564 -27.04 23.16 -5.27
CA ALA A 564 -26.43 24.31 -5.97
C ALA A 564 -27.45 25.16 -6.77
N LEU A 565 -28.73 25.07 -6.42
CA LEU A 565 -29.85 25.22 -7.35
C LEU A 565 -31.09 25.94 -6.78
N ILE A 566 -31.21 26.07 -5.46
CA ILE A 566 -32.29 26.84 -4.85
C ILE A 566 -31.85 28.30 -4.58
N THR A 567 -30.54 28.57 -4.50
CA THR A 567 -30.01 29.89 -4.08
C THR A 567 -29.72 30.87 -5.23
N ALA A 568 -29.87 30.46 -6.50
CA ALA A 568 -29.46 31.29 -7.65
C ALA A 568 -30.57 32.20 -8.22
N LEU A 569 -31.81 32.18 -7.70
CA LEU A 569 -32.96 32.87 -8.30
C LEU A 569 -33.76 33.82 -7.37
N LEU A 570 -33.19 34.29 -6.26
CA LEU A 570 -33.79 35.36 -5.45
C LEU A 570 -32.92 36.63 -5.47
N PRO A 571 -33.49 37.84 -5.74
CA PRO A 571 -32.72 39.07 -5.69
C PRO A 571 -32.28 39.39 -4.26
N LEU A 572 -31.06 39.91 -4.14
CA LEU A 572 -30.43 40.42 -2.92
C LEU A 572 -31.41 41.19 -2.01
N THR A 573 -31.64 40.67 -0.81
CA THR A 573 -31.88 41.49 0.38
C THR A 573 -31.03 40.97 1.52
N ILE A 574 -30.20 41.86 2.06
CA ILE A 574 -29.38 41.63 3.24
C ILE A 574 -30.30 41.61 4.46
N SER A 575 -30.37 40.48 5.16
CA SER A 575 -30.36 40.50 6.63
C SER A 575 -30.01 39.12 7.17
N SER A 576 -29.08 39.15 8.13
CA SER A 576 -28.56 38.04 8.91
C SER A 576 -29.63 37.11 9.48
N MET A 577 -29.46 35.80 9.29
CA MET A 577 -29.76 34.81 10.33
C MET A 577 -28.71 33.71 10.30
N ALA A 578 -27.82 33.77 11.29
CA ALA A 578 -27.11 32.61 11.79
C ALA A 578 -28.13 31.65 12.43
N TYR A 579 -28.01 30.35 12.15
CA TYR A 579 -28.46 29.31 13.06
C TYR A 579 -27.39 28.22 13.11
N GLY A 580 -26.63 28.24 14.20
CA GLY A 580 -26.03 27.04 14.75
C GLY A 580 -27.09 26.25 15.52
N GLY A 581 -26.93 24.93 15.55
CA GLY A 581 -27.69 24.03 16.41
C GLY A 581 -26.73 23.30 17.36
N GLY A 582 -26.50 23.91 18.52
CA GLY A 582 -25.94 23.23 19.69
C GLY A 582 -27.07 22.71 20.59
N TYR A 583 -26.76 21.63 21.30
CA TYR A 583 -27.56 20.97 22.34
C TYR A 583 -28.33 21.94 23.26
N GLY A 584 -29.61 21.63 23.47
CA GLY A 584 -30.52 22.40 24.33
C GLY A 584 -30.38 22.11 25.82
N GLY A 585 -30.76 23.09 26.64
CA GLY A 585 -30.91 22.95 28.09
C GLY A 585 -31.31 24.25 28.81
N GLY A 586 -32.61 24.55 28.83
CA GLY A 586 -33.36 24.92 30.04
C GLY A 586 -33.16 26.28 30.75
N TYR A 587 -34.26 27.06 30.74
CA TYR A 587 -34.82 27.91 31.82
C TYR A 587 -34.20 29.27 32.19
N GLY A 588 -35.06 30.31 32.13
CA GLY A 588 -35.28 31.17 33.31
C GLY A 588 -34.83 32.64 33.25
N GLY A 589 -35.71 33.49 32.71
CA GLY A 589 -36.03 34.88 33.10
C GLY A 589 -35.10 35.73 33.98
N GLY A 590 -34.91 36.98 33.51
CA GLY A 590 -35.29 38.15 34.32
C GLY A 590 -34.19 39.05 34.87
N ARG A 591 -34.15 40.28 34.30
CA ARG A 591 -33.90 41.58 34.94
C ARG A 591 -32.60 41.80 35.72
N GLY A 592 -31.95 42.93 35.39
CA GLY A 592 -31.48 43.85 36.43
C GLY A 592 -30.07 44.39 36.23
N GLY A 593 -30.04 45.59 35.64
CA GLY A 593 -29.03 46.65 35.71
C GLY A 593 -27.89 46.55 36.72
N GLY A 594 -26.74 47.05 36.25
CA GLY A 594 -25.94 47.98 37.05
C GLY A 594 -24.46 47.64 37.15
N GLY A 595 -23.63 48.53 36.60
CA GLY A 595 -22.39 48.92 37.27
C GLY A 595 -21.09 48.35 36.72
N GLY A 596 -20.40 49.17 35.92
CA GLY A 596 -19.01 49.56 36.18
C GLY A 596 -17.89 48.55 35.92
N GLY A 597 -17.10 48.82 34.89
CA GLY A 597 -15.77 48.23 34.72
C GLY A 597 -15.08 48.82 33.49
N GLY A 598 -14.29 49.87 33.69
CA GLY A 598 -13.53 50.54 32.63
C GLY A 598 -12.20 49.86 32.29
N GLY A 599 -11.66 50.26 31.13
CA GLY A 599 -10.28 50.03 30.67
C GLY A 599 -10.07 48.63 30.08
N TYR A 600 -9.58 48.43 28.85
CA TYR A 600 -8.68 49.25 28.05
C TYR A 600 -8.95 49.09 26.55
N SER A 601 -8.66 50.17 25.85
CA SER A 601 -8.82 50.44 24.42
C SER A 601 -8.18 49.42 23.49
N ASN A 602 -8.95 48.98 22.50
CA ASN A 602 -8.46 48.64 21.16
C ASN A 602 -8.45 49.94 20.35
N GLY A 603 -7.26 50.35 19.92
CA GLY A 603 -7.05 51.45 18.98
C GLY A 603 -6.98 50.91 17.56
N TYR A 604 -8.02 51.24 16.81
CA TYR A 604 -8.18 51.16 15.36
C TYR A 604 -7.01 51.82 14.61
N ASP A 605 -6.78 51.50 13.33
CA ASP A 605 -7.47 52.16 12.21
C ASP A 605 -6.77 51.95 10.84
N ASN A 606 -7.61 51.72 9.81
CA ASN A 606 -7.68 52.38 8.49
C ASN A 606 -6.43 52.54 7.60
N CYS A 607 -6.48 52.64 6.27
CA CYS A 607 -7.48 52.49 5.20
C CYS A 607 -6.78 52.77 3.85
N ASN A 608 -7.53 52.58 2.75
CA ASN A 608 -7.42 53.21 1.43
C ASN A 608 -6.57 52.57 0.31
N ASP A 609 -7.30 51.95 -0.62
CA ASP A 609 -7.74 52.48 -1.94
C ASP A 609 -6.69 53.01 -2.93
N ASP A 610 -6.81 52.54 -4.19
CA ASP A 610 -6.80 53.34 -5.43
C ASP A 610 -6.88 52.41 -6.67
N GLY A 611 -7.93 52.59 -7.48
CA GLY A 611 -8.17 51.88 -8.73
C GLY A 611 -7.94 52.72 -9.99
N TYR A 612 -7.83 52.06 -11.16
CA TYR A 612 -8.03 52.53 -12.55
C TYR A 612 -7.96 51.25 -13.43
N GLY A 613 -8.71 50.95 -14.49
CA GLY A 613 -9.73 51.59 -15.32
C GLY A 613 -9.92 50.67 -16.56
N GLY A 614 -11.15 50.51 -17.07
CA GLY A 614 -11.51 49.53 -18.11
C GLY A 614 -11.27 49.94 -19.58
N GLY A 615 -11.47 48.99 -20.50
CA GLY A 615 -11.51 49.22 -21.96
C GLY A 615 -11.76 47.96 -22.80
N ASN A 616 -12.87 47.94 -23.54
CA ASN A 616 -13.37 46.90 -24.45
C ASN A 616 -12.60 46.83 -25.79
N GLY A 617 -12.57 45.66 -26.46
CA GLY A 617 -12.19 45.51 -27.88
C GLY A 617 -12.30 44.06 -28.42
N TYR A 618 -13.25 43.83 -29.32
CA TYR A 618 -13.59 42.57 -30.02
C TYR A 618 -12.59 42.17 -31.13
N SER A 619 -12.34 40.86 -31.34
CA SER A 619 -12.22 40.16 -32.66
C SER A 619 -11.90 38.67 -32.42
N GLN A 620 -12.84 37.73 -32.57
CA GLN A 620 -13.19 36.94 -33.77
C GLN A 620 -12.24 35.75 -34.06
N GLY A 621 -12.77 34.53 -33.83
CA GLY A 621 -12.75 33.42 -34.80
C GLY A 621 -11.52 32.48 -34.84
N GLY A 622 -11.77 31.19 -34.59
CA GLY A 622 -10.91 30.10 -35.09
C GLY A 622 -10.90 28.86 -34.20
N GLY A 623 -11.86 27.95 -34.39
CA GLY A 623 -11.93 26.68 -33.67
C GLY A 623 -10.86 25.67 -34.06
N GLY A 624 -10.66 24.67 -33.19
CA GLY A 624 -9.90 23.47 -33.53
C GLY A 624 -9.41 22.66 -32.32
N GLY A 625 -10.23 21.69 -31.88
CA GLY A 625 -9.82 20.41 -31.30
C GLY A 625 -9.21 20.40 -29.90
N TYR A 626 -9.98 19.97 -28.90
CA TYR A 626 -9.43 19.63 -27.58
C TYR A 626 -9.48 18.12 -27.34
N GLY A 627 -8.36 17.48 -27.67
CA GLY A 627 -7.98 16.17 -27.13
C GLY A 627 -7.68 16.27 -25.64
N GLY A 628 -8.04 15.22 -24.90
CA GLY A 628 -7.75 15.09 -23.48
C GLY A 628 -6.24 15.09 -23.21
N GLY A 629 -5.79 16.03 -22.37
CA GLY A 629 -4.42 16.10 -21.88
C GLY A 629 -4.42 16.37 -20.38
N ASP A 630 -3.52 15.71 -19.66
CA ASP A 630 -3.31 15.79 -18.21
C ASP A 630 -3.34 17.25 -17.71
N ARG A 631 -4.02 17.53 -16.58
CA ARG A 631 -4.09 18.90 -16.01
C ARG A 631 -2.71 19.50 -15.71
N MET A 632 -1.66 18.67 -15.61
CA MET A 632 -0.26 19.12 -15.46
C MET A 632 0.41 19.49 -16.80
N SER A 633 -0.09 18.95 -17.92
CA SER A 633 0.31 19.32 -19.28
C SER A 633 -0.24 20.70 -19.70
N ASN A 634 -1.34 21.17 -19.09
CA ASN A 634 -1.95 22.48 -19.37
C ASN A 634 -1.36 23.65 -18.57
N LEU A 635 -0.57 23.41 -17.52
CA LEU A 635 0.16 24.48 -16.78
C LEU A 635 1.15 25.18 -17.71
N GLY A 636 1.02 26.49 -17.95
CA GLY A 636 1.83 27.19 -18.95
C GLY A 636 1.17 27.31 -20.33
N ALA A 637 -0.07 26.86 -20.53
CA ALA A 637 -0.80 27.04 -21.80
C ALA A 637 -1.11 28.52 -22.09
N GLY A 638 -1.14 29.38 -21.07
CA GLY A 638 -1.28 30.83 -21.22
C GLY A 638 0.04 31.57 -21.45
N LEU A 639 1.19 30.89 -21.43
CA LEU A 639 2.49 31.51 -21.68
C LEU A 639 2.60 31.94 -23.15
N LYS A 640 2.78 33.23 -23.37
CA LYS A 640 3.08 33.77 -24.72
C LYS A 640 4.43 33.24 -25.18
N GLN A 641 4.48 32.61 -26.35
CA GLN A 641 5.76 32.25 -26.99
C GLN A 641 6.58 33.52 -27.25
N GLN A 642 7.82 33.55 -26.77
CA GLN A 642 8.74 34.65 -27.04
C GLN A 642 9.45 34.38 -28.36
N THR A 643 9.48 35.38 -29.25
CA THR A 643 10.31 35.34 -30.46
C THR A 643 11.61 36.08 -30.16
N TRP A 644 12.74 35.42 -30.35
CA TRP A 644 14.05 35.98 -30.06
C TRP A 644 14.73 36.45 -31.34
N ASP A 645 14.93 37.75 -31.48
CA ASP A 645 15.80 38.31 -32.51
C ASP A 645 17.21 38.50 -31.92
N LEU A 646 18.13 37.61 -32.31
CA LEU A 646 19.53 37.62 -31.86
C LEU A 646 20.25 38.93 -32.15
N ALA A 647 19.82 39.70 -33.17
CA ALA A 647 20.45 40.96 -33.53
C ALA A 647 20.05 42.11 -32.58
N GLN A 648 18.87 42.03 -31.96
CA GLN A 648 18.32 43.07 -31.06
C GLN A 648 18.59 42.78 -29.58
N LEU A 649 19.05 41.57 -29.25
CA LEU A 649 19.34 41.19 -27.89
C LEU A 649 20.55 41.94 -27.33
N PRO A 650 20.48 42.44 -26.07
CA PRO A 650 21.65 42.99 -25.39
C PRO A 650 22.77 41.96 -25.34
N LYS A 651 23.94 42.33 -25.88
CA LYS A 651 25.15 41.51 -25.78
C LYS A 651 25.60 41.45 -24.33
N PHE A 652 26.09 40.28 -23.93
CA PHE A 652 26.64 40.07 -22.61
C PHE A 652 27.94 39.28 -22.69
N GLU A 653 28.82 39.52 -21.73
CA GLU A 653 30.03 38.74 -21.56
C GLU A 653 29.71 37.41 -20.89
N LYS A 654 30.34 36.32 -21.35
CA LYS A 654 30.14 34.95 -20.85
C LYS A 654 31.43 34.31 -20.33
N SER A 655 32.55 34.61 -20.98
CA SER A 655 33.83 33.98 -20.73
C SER A 655 34.67 34.89 -19.87
N PHE A 656 34.69 34.61 -18.57
CA PHE A 656 35.46 35.35 -17.58
C PHE A 656 36.73 34.62 -17.14
N TYR A 657 36.85 33.35 -17.53
CA TYR A 657 37.97 32.53 -17.13
C TYR A 657 39.27 33.06 -17.72
N LYS A 658 40.14 33.52 -16.84
CA LYS A 658 41.54 33.80 -17.15
C LYS A 658 42.37 32.73 -16.44
N GLU A 659 42.96 31.85 -17.23
CA GLU A 659 43.80 30.77 -16.70
C GLU A 659 44.99 31.37 -15.94
N ASP A 660 45.25 30.85 -14.73
CA ASP A 660 46.38 31.29 -13.92
C ASP A 660 47.70 30.85 -14.58
N PRO A 661 48.76 31.68 -14.57
CA PRO A 661 50.05 31.32 -15.17
C PRO A 661 50.59 29.96 -14.71
N ALA A 662 50.34 29.56 -13.46
CA ALA A 662 50.74 28.26 -12.94
C ALA A 662 49.98 27.10 -13.61
N VAL A 663 48.70 27.29 -13.91
CA VAL A 663 47.86 26.30 -14.61
C VAL A 663 48.22 26.23 -16.09
N THR A 664 48.48 27.38 -16.72
CA THR A 664 48.93 27.44 -18.12
C THR A 664 50.27 26.73 -18.32
N ALA A 665 51.24 26.96 -17.41
CA ALA A 665 52.57 26.34 -17.45
C ALA A 665 52.57 24.83 -17.15
N ARG A 666 51.48 24.28 -16.58
CA ARG A 666 51.41 22.86 -16.19
C ARG A 666 51.41 21.95 -17.44
N PRO A 667 52.36 21.00 -17.55
CA PRO A 667 52.43 20.10 -18.69
C PRO A 667 51.23 19.15 -18.72
N GLN A 668 50.82 18.72 -19.92
CA GLN A 668 49.63 17.88 -20.09
C GLN A 668 49.73 16.56 -19.31
N SER A 669 50.93 15.99 -19.16
CA SER A 669 51.18 14.79 -18.37
C SER A 669 50.81 14.94 -16.89
N GLU A 670 51.06 16.11 -16.29
CA GLU A 670 50.69 16.39 -14.90
C GLU A 670 49.18 16.62 -14.77
N VAL A 671 48.56 17.29 -15.74
CA VAL A 671 47.10 17.46 -15.80
C VAL A 671 46.39 16.11 -15.90
N ASP A 672 46.88 15.21 -16.74
CA ASP A 672 46.31 13.88 -16.91
C ASP A 672 46.54 13.00 -15.68
N ALA A 673 47.70 13.12 -15.03
CA ALA A 673 47.98 12.45 -13.76
C ALA A 673 47.04 12.93 -12.63
N PHE A 674 46.83 14.24 -12.51
CA PHE A 674 45.90 14.81 -11.52
C PHE A 674 44.46 14.34 -11.77
N ARG A 675 44.02 14.34 -13.04
CA ARG A 675 42.70 13.82 -13.43
C ARG A 675 42.57 12.34 -13.10
N ALA A 676 43.59 11.53 -13.35
CA ALA A 676 43.57 10.11 -13.00
C ALA A 676 43.51 9.89 -11.48
N GLU A 677 44.30 10.63 -10.70
CA GLU A 677 44.30 10.56 -9.24
C GLU A 677 42.94 10.93 -8.63
N HIS A 678 42.30 11.98 -9.16
CA HIS A 678 41.02 12.48 -8.66
C HIS A 678 39.80 11.89 -9.39
N GLN A 679 40.01 10.85 -10.21
CA GLN A 679 38.99 10.14 -10.99
C GLN A 679 38.12 11.07 -11.87
N ILE A 680 38.74 12.05 -12.50
CA ILE A 680 38.11 13.05 -13.36
C ILE A 680 38.14 12.56 -14.81
N THR A 681 36.96 12.33 -15.38
CA THR A 681 36.77 12.04 -16.80
C THR A 681 36.12 13.23 -17.49
N ILE A 682 36.67 13.67 -18.61
CA ILE A 682 36.14 14.79 -19.39
C ILE A 682 35.60 14.33 -20.74
N GLN A 683 34.57 15.01 -21.25
CA GLN A 683 34.07 14.85 -22.62
C GLN A 683 33.82 16.23 -23.24
N GLY A 684 34.07 16.33 -24.55
CA GLY A 684 34.01 17.57 -25.31
C GLY A 684 35.40 18.00 -25.83
N ARG A 685 35.42 19.09 -26.59
CA ARG A 685 36.65 19.69 -27.15
C ARG A 685 37.04 20.90 -26.32
N ASP A 686 38.34 21.19 -26.22
CA ASP A 686 38.89 22.40 -25.57
C ASP A 686 38.38 22.61 -24.14
N VAL A 687 38.48 21.55 -23.32
CA VAL A 687 38.08 21.59 -21.90
C VAL A 687 39.21 22.26 -21.09
N PRO A 688 38.93 23.33 -20.31
CA PRO A 688 39.91 23.99 -19.46
C PRO A 688 40.63 23.03 -18.50
N LYS A 689 41.88 23.33 -18.14
CA LYS A 689 42.64 22.54 -17.17
C LYS A 689 42.03 22.66 -15.76
N PRO A 690 42.13 21.62 -14.92
CA PRO A 690 41.64 21.67 -13.55
C PRO A 690 42.55 22.55 -12.67
N VAL A 691 41.96 23.21 -11.68
CA VAL A 691 42.67 24.02 -10.68
C VAL A 691 42.89 23.20 -9.41
N GLU A 692 44.05 23.32 -8.78
CA GLU A 692 44.40 22.52 -7.58
C GLU A 692 44.20 23.29 -6.28
N THR A 693 44.33 24.61 -6.34
CA THR A 693 44.15 25.52 -5.20
C THR A 693 43.04 26.53 -5.48
N PHE A 694 42.49 27.15 -4.42
CA PHE A 694 41.45 28.17 -4.62
C PHE A 694 42.01 29.41 -5.35
N ASP A 695 43.28 29.76 -5.14
CA ASP A 695 43.87 30.95 -5.75
C ASP A 695 44.07 30.77 -7.28
N GLU A 696 44.24 29.53 -7.75
CA GLU A 696 44.27 29.17 -9.19
C GLU A 696 42.91 29.28 -9.89
N ALA A 697 41.79 29.33 -9.14
CA ALA A 697 40.44 29.31 -9.70
C ALA A 697 40.08 30.58 -10.51
N GLY A 698 40.88 31.64 -10.41
CA GLY A 698 40.64 32.89 -11.13
C GLY A 698 39.43 33.70 -10.62
N PHE A 699 38.94 33.41 -9.41
CA PHE A 699 37.83 34.16 -8.81
C PHE A 699 38.28 35.56 -8.35
N PRO A 700 37.41 36.58 -8.48
CA PRO A 700 37.66 37.89 -7.90
C PRO A 700 37.82 37.85 -6.37
N GLY A 701 38.58 38.80 -5.82
CA GLY A 701 38.90 38.87 -4.39
C GLY A 701 37.69 38.84 -3.45
N TYR A 702 36.55 39.41 -3.86
CA TYR A 702 35.33 39.40 -3.05
C TYR A 702 34.67 38.02 -2.93
N VAL A 703 34.83 37.13 -3.92
CA VAL A 703 34.41 35.73 -3.83
C VAL A 703 35.41 34.93 -3.01
N MET A 704 36.70 35.15 -3.28
CA MET A 704 37.78 34.43 -2.60
C MET A 704 37.81 34.67 -1.08
N ASN A 705 37.50 35.90 -0.64
CA ASN A 705 37.40 36.21 0.78
C ASN A 705 36.28 35.42 1.47
N GLU A 706 35.12 35.26 0.82
CA GLU A 706 34.01 34.47 1.35
C GLU A 706 34.34 32.97 1.38
N VAL A 707 35.01 32.44 0.35
CA VAL A 707 35.48 31.04 0.31
C VAL A 707 36.48 30.77 1.45
N LYS A 708 37.45 31.68 1.67
CA LYS A 708 38.42 31.58 2.78
C LYS A 708 37.73 31.72 4.14
N ALA A 709 36.70 32.55 4.27
CA ALA A 709 35.93 32.70 5.51
C ALA A 709 35.14 31.44 5.90
N GLN A 710 34.77 30.58 4.95
CA GLN A 710 34.13 29.29 5.24
C GLN A 710 35.11 28.22 5.77
N GLY A 711 36.43 28.48 5.74
CA GLY A 711 37.44 27.58 6.29
C GLY A 711 37.71 26.32 5.45
N PHE A 712 37.41 26.34 4.15
CA PHE A 712 37.74 25.21 3.27
C PHE A 712 39.25 25.15 3.00
N SER A 713 39.84 23.95 3.03
CA SER A 713 41.28 23.75 2.86
C SER A 713 41.73 23.68 1.39
N LYS A 714 40.95 23.01 0.54
CA LYS A 714 41.19 22.89 -0.91
C LYS A 714 39.88 22.65 -1.68
N PRO A 715 39.81 22.96 -2.99
CA PRO A 715 38.66 22.61 -3.81
C PRO A 715 38.42 21.09 -3.88
N THR A 716 37.16 20.69 -4.03
CA THR A 716 36.81 19.29 -4.31
C THR A 716 37.10 18.93 -5.78
N SER A 717 37.13 17.64 -6.14
CA SER A 717 37.43 17.22 -7.52
C SER A 717 36.45 17.82 -8.54
N ILE A 718 35.15 17.89 -8.21
CA ILE A 718 34.15 18.51 -9.09
C ILE A 718 34.32 20.03 -9.18
N GLN A 719 34.74 20.70 -8.11
CA GLN A 719 35.03 22.14 -8.11
C GLN A 719 36.28 22.46 -8.93
N SER A 720 37.34 21.67 -8.76
CA SER A 720 38.64 21.79 -9.42
C SER A 720 38.50 21.82 -10.94
N GLN A 721 37.65 20.95 -11.50
CA GLN A 721 37.41 20.91 -12.95
C GLN A 721 36.18 21.75 -13.36
N GLY A 722 35.15 21.84 -12.52
CA GLY A 722 33.88 22.50 -12.84
C GLY A 722 33.92 24.02 -12.82
N TRP A 723 34.67 24.65 -11.92
CA TRP A 723 34.82 26.12 -11.92
C TRP A 723 35.43 26.69 -13.20
N PRO A 724 36.59 26.22 -13.69
CA PRO A 724 37.15 26.76 -14.93
C PRO A 724 36.23 26.48 -16.13
N MET A 725 35.51 25.34 -16.13
CA MET A 725 34.51 25.03 -17.16
C MET A 725 33.32 26.01 -17.15
N SER A 726 32.78 26.32 -15.98
CA SER A 726 31.66 27.27 -15.84
C SER A 726 32.09 28.71 -16.10
N LEU A 727 33.27 29.13 -15.65
CA LEU A 727 33.81 30.49 -15.89
C LEU A 727 34.18 30.73 -17.36
N ALA A 728 34.44 29.68 -18.14
CA ALA A 728 34.69 29.79 -19.59
C ALA A 728 33.43 30.14 -20.40
N GLY A 729 32.25 30.23 -19.77
CA GLY A 729 31.02 30.67 -20.42
C GLY A 729 30.37 29.65 -21.34
N ARG A 730 30.78 28.38 -21.26
CA ARG A 730 30.25 27.26 -22.05
C ARG A 730 29.15 26.52 -21.29
N ASP A 731 28.30 25.83 -22.03
CA ASP A 731 27.34 24.89 -21.42
C ASP A 731 28.09 23.74 -20.75
N VAL A 732 27.66 23.36 -19.55
CA VAL A 732 28.36 22.37 -18.71
C VAL A 732 27.40 21.26 -18.28
N VAL A 733 27.88 20.02 -18.30
CA VAL A 733 27.26 18.90 -17.58
C VAL A 733 28.25 18.42 -16.53
N GLY A 734 27.89 18.52 -15.26
CA GLY A 734 28.73 18.10 -14.14
C GLY A 734 28.12 16.94 -13.36
N ILE A 735 28.80 15.80 -13.37
CA ILE A 735 28.36 14.57 -12.71
C ILE A 735 29.35 14.23 -11.62
N ALA A 736 28.87 14.16 -10.39
CA ALA A 736 29.68 13.78 -9.24
C ALA A 736 28.78 13.28 -8.11
N GLU A 737 29.31 12.44 -7.22
CA GLU A 737 28.57 11.87 -6.09
C GLU A 737 27.85 12.92 -5.22
N THR A 738 26.88 12.48 -4.43
CA THR A 738 26.19 13.32 -3.44
C THR A 738 27.18 13.84 -2.40
N GLY A 739 27.04 15.10 -1.98
CA GLY A 739 27.96 15.72 -1.00
C GLY A 739 29.34 16.11 -1.53
N SER A 740 29.60 16.02 -2.84
CA SER A 740 30.88 16.40 -3.48
C SER A 740 31.09 17.92 -3.67
N GLY A 741 30.13 18.76 -3.28
CA GLY A 741 30.24 20.22 -3.39
C GLY A 741 29.75 20.82 -4.71
N LYS A 742 28.85 20.14 -5.44
CA LYS A 742 28.23 20.61 -6.70
C LYS A 742 27.59 22.01 -6.56
N THR A 743 26.92 22.30 -5.45
CA THR A 743 26.24 23.58 -5.23
C THR A 743 27.16 24.79 -5.36
N LEU A 744 28.32 24.76 -4.69
CA LEU A 744 29.31 25.85 -4.83
C LEU A 744 29.98 25.87 -6.21
N THR A 745 29.93 24.75 -6.94
CA THR A 745 30.50 24.65 -8.28
C THR A 745 29.73 25.53 -9.28
N TYR A 746 28.40 25.62 -9.16
CA TYR A 746 27.60 26.50 -10.02
C TYR A 746 27.22 27.85 -9.39
N CYS A 747 27.17 27.97 -8.06
CA CYS A 747 26.82 29.23 -7.40
C CYS A 747 27.93 30.29 -7.47
N LEU A 748 29.20 29.90 -7.31
CA LEU A 748 30.31 30.87 -7.31
C LEU A 748 30.53 31.49 -8.70
N PRO A 749 30.56 30.71 -9.82
CA PRO A 749 30.59 31.30 -11.16
C PRO A 749 29.37 32.16 -11.47
N ALA A 750 28.18 31.81 -10.94
CA ALA A 750 26.97 32.62 -11.13
C ALA A 750 27.11 34.03 -10.52
N ILE A 751 27.80 34.17 -9.37
CA ILE A 751 28.09 35.47 -8.75
C ILE A 751 29.02 36.31 -9.62
N VAL A 752 30.07 35.70 -10.18
CA VAL A 752 30.98 36.38 -11.12
C VAL A 752 30.22 36.82 -12.37
N HIS A 753 29.38 35.92 -12.90
CA HIS A 753 28.55 36.18 -14.06
C HIS A 753 27.64 37.39 -13.85
N ILE A 754 26.95 37.48 -12.71
CA ILE A 754 26.07 38.61 -12.36
C ILE A 754 26.84 39.93 -12.33
N ASN A 755 28.00 39.96 -11.69
CA ASN A 755 28.76 41.21 -11.52
C ASN A 755 29.35 41.76 -12.83
N ALA A 756 29.45 40.92 -13.85
CA ALA A 756 29.85 41.34 -15.20
C ALA A 756 28.67 41.81 -16.08
N GLN A 757 27.43 41.74 -15.57
CA GLN A 757 26.25 42.24 -16.27
C GLN A 757 25.89 43.66 -15.81
N PRO A 758 25.18 44.44 -16.65
CA PRO A 758 24.56 45.68 -16.21
C PRO A 758 23.62 45.45 -15.03
N LEU A 759 23.58 46.42 -14.10
CA LEU A 759 22.65 46.39 -12.97
C LEU A 759 21.19 46.24 -13.43
N LEU A 760 20.35 45.63 -12.58
CA LEU A 760 18.93 45.46 -12.87
C LEU A 760 18.20 46.80 -12.90
N ALA A 761 17.45 47.04 -13.98
CA ALA A 761 16.49 48.14 -14.05
C ALA A 761 15.14 47.73 -13.42
N PRO A 762 14.30 48.68 -12.99
CA PRO A 762 12.93 48.37 -12.57
C PRO A 762 12.16 47.60 -13.66
N GLY A 763 11.58 46.46 -13.31
CA GLY A 763 10.87 45.58 -14.25
C GLY A 763 11.73 44.50 -14.92
N ASP A 764 13.05 44.52 -14.71
CA ASP A 764 13.92 43.42 -15.15
C ASP A 764 13.67 42.15 -14.34
N GLY A 765 13.72 41.02 -15.05
CA GLY A 765 13.78 39.69 -14.45
C GLY A 765 15.18 39.30 -13.97
N PRO A 766 15.34 38.10 -13.39
CA PRO A 766 16.63 37.63 -12.90
C PRO A 766 17.67 37.44 -14.00
N ILE A 767 18.95 37.50 -13.61
CA ILE A 767 20.10 37.21 -14.48
C ILE A 767 20.45 35.71 -14.39
N VAL A 768 20.35 35.15 -13.18
CA VAL A 768 20.61 33.74 -12.89
C VAL A 768 19.30 33.08 -12.49
N LEU A 769 18.98 31.95 -13.14
CA LEU A 769 17.88 31.08 -12.77
C LEU A 769 18.42 29.71 -12.35
N ILE A 770 18.09 29.26 -11.14
CA ILE A 770 18.41 27.92 -10.65
C ILE A 770 17.10 27.15 -10.45
N LEU A 771 16.92 26.05 -11.19
CA LEU A 771 15.76 25.19 -11.06
C LEU A 771 16.11 23.96 -10.21
N ALA A 772 15.25 23.67 -9.25
CA ALA A 772 15.37 22.51 -8.37
C ALA A 772 14.04 21.72 -8.32
N PRO A 773 14.09 20.37 -8.16
CA PRO A 773 12.90 19.52 -8.18
C PRO A 773 12.02 19.64 -6.93
N THR A 774 12.60 20.00 -5.78
CA THR A 774 11.90 20.07 -4.50
C THR A 774 12.00 21.46 -3.88
N ARG A 775 11.02 21.79 -3.04
CA ARG A 775 10.92 23.12 -2.38
C ARG A 775 12.05 23.29 -1.37
N GLU A 776 12.31 22.22 -0.63
CA GLU A 776 13.31 22.15 0.42
C GLU A 776 14.74 22.35 -0.13
N LEU A 777 15.04 21.75 -1.30
CA LEU A 777 16.31 21.97 -2.00
C LEU A 777 16.44 23.42 -2.49
N ALA A 778 15.36 24.00 -3.03
CA ALA A 778 15.38 25.38 -3.52
C ALA A 778 15.71 26.37 -2.39
N VAL A 779 15.11 26.21 -1.20
CA VAL A 779 15.43 27.02 -0.02
C VAL A 779 16.89 26.83 0.42
N GLN A 780 17.40 25.61 0.40
CA GLN A 780 18.79 25.35 0.77
C GLN A 780 19.79 25.99 -0.20
N ILE A 781 19.53 25.94 -1.52
CA ILE A 781 20.37 26.64 -2.50
C ILE A 781 20.32 28.15 -2.24
N GLN A 782 19.14 28.69 -1.91
CA GLN A 782 19.00 30.10 -1.54
C GLN A 782 19.85 30.48 -0.32
N GLU A 783 19.88 29.64 0.71
CA GLU A 783 20.73 29.85 1.89
C GLU A 783 22.22 29.88 1.51
N GLU A 784 22.67 28.97 0.65
CA GLU A 784 24.05 28.97 0.14
C GLU A 784 24.37 30.23 -0.66
N VAL A 785 23.51 30.60 -1.63
CA VAL A 785 23.68 31.84 -2.42
C VAL A 785 23.72 33.07 -1.50
N SER A 786 22.93 33.07 -0.43
CA SER A 786 22.88 34.18 0.53
C SER A 786 24.16 34.31 1.38
N LYS A 787 24.93 33.23 1.57
CA LYS A 787 26.23 33.30 2.26
C LYS A 787 27.26 34.05 1.41
N PHE A 788 27.38 33.67 0.14
CA PHE A 788 28.40 34.21 -0.78
C PHE A 788 27.97 35.51 -1.48
N GLY A 789 26.66 35.81 -1.53
CA GLY A 789 26.12 37.01 -2.17
C GLY A 789 26.23 38.30 -1.35
N LYS A 790 26.46 38.21 -0.03
CA LYS A 790 26.50 39.36 0.90
C LYS A 790 27.60 40.37 0.54
N SER A 791 28.79 39.89 0.19
CA SER A 791 29.92 40.75 -0.21
C SER A 791 29.67 41.49 -1.53
N SER A 792 28.77 40.97 -2.38
CA SER A 792 28.54 41.46 -3.75
C SER A 792 27.23 42.24 -3.92
N LYS A 793 26.49 42.53 -2.83
CA LYS A 793 25.16 43.19 -2.86
C LYS A 793 24.14 42.48 -3.79
N ILE A 794 24.29 41.17 -3.99
CA ILE A 794 23.42 40.37 -4.85
C ILE A 794 22.15 40.00 -4.07
N ARG A 795 20.98 40.32 -4.62
CA ARG A 795 19.68 39.92 -4.08
C ARG A 795 19.27 38.59 -4.70
N ASN A 796 18.68 37.74 -3.87
CA ASN A 796 18.14 36.47 -4.29
C ASN A 796 16.75 36.25 -3.68
N THR A 797 15.95 35.38 -4.31
CA THR A 797 14.69 34.92 -3.75
C THR A 797 14.43 33.47 -4.15
N CYS A 798 13.54 32.80 -3.41
CA CYS A 798 13.12 31.43 -3.67
C CYS A 798 11.63 31.38 -4.04
N VAL A 799 11.33 30.82 -5.21
CA VAL A 799 9.99 30.81 -5.82
C VAL A 799 9.47 29.37 -5.87
N TYR A 800 8.61 29.03 -4.91
CA TYR A 800 8.10 27.67 -4.76
C TYR A 800 6.67 27.59 -4.21
N GLY A 801 5.99 26.48 -4.50
CA GLY A 801 4.58 26.24 -4.14
C GLY A 801 4.33 26.06 -2.63
N GLY A 802 3.07 26.10 -2.20
CA GLY A 802 2.69 25.77 -0.81
C GLY A 802 2.84 26.89 0.23
N VAL A 803 3.43 28.02 -0.15
CA VAL A 803 3.48 29.25 0.67
C VAL A 803 2.78 30.42 -0.05
N PRO A 804 2.30 31.45 0.69
CA PRO A 804 1.64 32.62 0.12
C PRO A 804 2.49 33.31 -0.96
N LYS A 805 1.86 33.68 -2.09
CA LYS A 805 2.54 34.31 -3.23
C LYS A 805 3.06 35.72 -2.92
N GLY A 806 2.44 36.43 -1.97
CA GLY A 806 2.64 37.87 -1.75
C GLY A 806 4.10 38.26 -1.52
N GLN A 807 4.84 37.53 -0.68
CA GLN A 807 6.26 37.84 -0.44
C GLN A 807 7.12 37.58 -1.69
N GLN A 808 6.92 36.44 -2.36
CA GLN A 808 7.63 36.09 -3.59
C GLN A 808 7.39 37.12 -4.70
N ILE A 809 6.15 37.60 -4.86
CA ILE A 809 5.81 38.66 -5.82
C ILE A 809 6.53 39.96 -5.48
N ARG A 810 6.55 40.36 -4.20
CA ARG A 810 7.25 41.57 -3.75
C ARG A 810 8.75 41.49 -4.01
N ASP A 811 9.37 40.35 -3.73
CA ASP A 811 10.80 40.15 -3.97
C ASP A 811 11.12 40.22 -5.47
N LEU A 812 10.35 39.53 -6.31
CA LEU A 812 10.49 39.56 -7.77
C LEU A 812 10.28 40.98 -8.33
N ALA A 813 9.27 41.71 -7.85
CA ALA A 813 8.97 43.07 -8.28
C ALA A 813 10.06 44.09 -7.86
N ARG A 814 10.73 43.86 -6.72
CA ARG A 814 11.88 44.66 -6.27
C ARG A 814 13.11 44.45 -7.16
N GLY A 815 13.13 43.38 -7.95
CA GLY A 815 14.27 42.94 -8.75
C GLY A 815 15.23 42.08 -7.92
N VAL A 816 15.55 40.90 -8.44
CA VAL A 816 16.49 39.94 -7.85
C VAL A 816 17.43 39.46 -8.93
N GLU A 817 18.73 39.43 -8.64
CA GLU A 817 19.73 38.96 -9.60
C GLU A 817 19.73 37.43 -9.72
N VAL A 818 19.45 36.72 -8.61
CA VAL A 818 19.31 35.26 -8.56
C VAL A 818 17.89 34.84 -8.21
N CYS A 819 17.26 34.04 -9.05
CA CYS A 819 16.00 33.37 -8.74
C CYS A 819 16.25 31.87 -8.60
N ILE A 820 15.92 31.30 -7.44
CA ILE A 820 15.90 29.85 -7.23
C ILE A 820 14.44 29.41 -7.24
N ALA A 821 14.06 28.40 -8.03
CA ALA A 821 12.66 28.08 -8.19
C ALA A 821 12.35 26.60 -8.41
N THR A 822 11.17 26.19 -7.93
CA THR A 822 10.52 24.96 -8.40
C THR A 822 9.67 25.26 -9.64
N PRO A 823 9.64 24.40 -10.68
CA PRO A 823 9.04 24.72 -11.97
C PRO A 823 7.59 25.23 -11.91
N GLY A 824 6.71 24.54 -11.19
CA GLY A 824 5.27 24.87 -11.16
C GLY A 824 4.97 26.29 -10.66
N ARG A 825 5.59 26.73 -9.56
CA ARG A 825 5.37 28.10 -9.05
C ARG A 825 6.01 29.16 -9.94
N LEU A 826 7.13 28.85 -10.59
CA LEU A 826 7.75 29.77 -11.53
C LEU A 826 6.84 30.01 -12.75
N ILE A 827 6.27 28.94 -13.32
CA ILE A 827 5.32 29.03 -14.44
C ILE A 827 4.14 29.93 -14.07
N ASP A 828 3.54 29.74 -12.90
CA ASP A 828 2.47 30.58 -12.37
C ASP A 828 2.87 32.07 -12.27
N MET A 829 4.08 32.37 -11.77
CA MET A 829 4.60 33.74 -11.70
C MET A 829 4.86 34.37 -13.08
N LEU A 830 5.26 33.55 -14.07
CA LEU A 830 5.48 33.98 -15.45
C LEU A 830 4.16 34.23 -16.18
N GLU A 831 3.17 33.32 -16.05
CA GLU A 831 1.84 33.48 -16.62
C GLU A 831 1.12 34.71 -16.06
N ALA A 832 1.23 34.94 -14.75
CA ALA A 832 0.65 36.09 -14.08
C ALA A 832 1.42 37.41 -14.32
N GLY A 833 2.50 37.39 -15.11
CA GLY A 833 3.32 38.55 -15.44
C GLY A 833 4.01 39.19 -14.22
N LYS A 834 4.24 38.42 -13.15
CA LYS A 834 4.91 38.90 -11.92
C LYS A 834 6.43 38.90 -12.03
N THR A 835 6.97 38.14 -12.98
CA THR A 835 8.37 38.18 -13.39
C THR A 835 8.51 37.82 -14.87
N ASN A 836 9.71 37.88 -15.41
CA ASN A 836 10.05 37.49 -16.78
C ASN A 836 11.46 36.89 -16.81
N LEU A 837 11.83 36.15 -17.87
CA LEU A 837 13.16 35.53 -17.98
C LEU A 837 14.05 36.16 -19.06
N ARG A 838 13.76 37.41 -19.47
CA ARG A 838 14.47 38.07 -20.59
C ARG A 838 15.94 38.35 -20.31
N ARG A 839 16.27 38.60 -19.04
CA ARG A 839 17.62 38.86 -18.55
C ARG A 839 18.38 37.59 -18.15
N VAL A 840 17.72 36.42 -18.16
CA VAL A 840 18.36 35.17 -17.74
C VAL A 840 19.42 34.78 -18.78
N THR A 841 20.66 34.79 -18.32
CA THR A 841 21.84 34.51 -19.14
C THR A 841 22.67 33.35 -18.59
N TYR A 842 22.37 32.91 -17.37
CA TYR A 842 22.96 31.74 -16.72
C TYR A 842 21.84 30.90 -16.10
N LEU A 843 21.62 29.69 -16.66
CA LEU A 843 20.60 28.74 -16.25
C LEU A 843 21.27 27.53 -15.60
N VAL A 844 20.81 27.17 -14.40
CA VAL A 844 21.23 25.96 -13.70
C VAL A 844 20.04 25.01 -13.57
N LEU A 845 20.24 23.76 -13.98
CA LEU A 845 19.38 22.63 -13.62
C LEU A 845 20.11 21.79 -12.58
N ASP A 846 19.68 21.88 -11.32
CA ASP A 846 20.19 21.01 -10.26
C ASP A 846 19.32 19.74 -10.16
N GLU A 847 19.94 18.61 -9.83
CA GLU A 847 19.33 17.26 -9.95
C GLU A 847 18.72 17.04 -11.36
N ALA A 848 19.51 17.36 -12.40
CA ALA A 848 19.05 17.47 -13.78
C ALA A 848 18.42 16.19 -14.35
N ASP A 849 18.84 15.01 -13.89
CA ASP A 849 18.21 13.73 -14.25
C ASP A 849 16.75 13.66 -13.81
N ARG A 850 16.40 14.20 -12.63
CA ARG A 850 15.01 14.26 -12.17
C ARG A 850 14.22 15.34 -12.89
N MET A 851 14.84 16.47 -13.17
CA MET A 851 14.20 17.58 -13.88
C MET A 851 13.87 17.23 -15.34
N LEU A 852 14.60 16.27 -15.92
CA LEU A 852 14.41 15.76 -17.28
C LEU A 852 13.63 14.43 -17.34
N ASP A 853 13.10 13.96 -16.21
CA ASP A 853 12.18 12.81 -16.14
C ASP A 853 10.79 13.18 -16.70
N MET A 854 10.00 12.18 -17.10
CA MET A 854 8.71 12.31 -17.80
C MET A 854 7.69 13.23 -17.10
N GLY A 855 7.82 13.46 -15.79
CA GLY A 855 6.94 14.36 -15.03
C GLY A 855 7.34 15.85 -15.03
N PHE A 856 8.63 16.18 -15.14
CA PHE A 856 9.13 17.57 -15.06
C PHE A 856 9.53 18.14 -16.42
N GLU A 857 9.91 17.29 -17.38
CA GLU A 857 10.39 17.69 -18.70
C GLU A 857 9.44 18.70 -19.40
N PRO A 858 8.10 18.52 -19.41
CA PRO A 858 7.22 19.47 -20.08
C PRO A 858 7.23 20.86 -19.42
N GLN A 859 7.38 20.92 -18.10
CA GLN A 859 7.47 22.17 -17.35
C GLN A 859 8.80 22.87 -17.63
N ILE A 860 9.90 22.11 -17.66
CA ILE A 860 11.24 22.61 -17.99
C ILE A 860 11.27 23.18 -19.41
N ARG A 861 10.70 22.46 -20.38
CA ARG A 861 10.61 22.91 -21.77
C ARG A 861 9.87 24.25 -21.89
N LYS A 862 8.78 24.44 -21.13
CA LYS A 862 8.03 25.71 -21.09
C LYS A 862 8.85 26.85 -20.48
N ILE A 863 9.56 26.60 -19.38
CA ILE A 863 10.41 27.61 -18.75
C ILE A 863 11.57 28.00 -19.66
N ILE A 864 12.27 27.02 -20.24
CA ILE A 864 13.41 27.26 -21.14
C ILE A 864 12.97 28.00 -22.41
N GLY A 865 11.77 27.71 -22.93
CA GLY A 865 11.19 28.45 -24.06
C GLY A 865 10.98 29.95 -23.81
N GLN A 866 10.96 30.38 -22.54
CA GLN A 866 10.87 31.79 -22.14
C GLN A 866 12.25 32.45 -21.90
N ILE A 867 13.35 31.71 -22.07
CA ILE A 867 14.72 32.21 -21.91
C ILE A 867 15.37 32.39 -23.27
N ARG A 868 16.26 33.39 -23.40
CA ARG A 868 17.08 33.60 -24.60
C ARG A 868 17.92 32.36 -24.95
N PRO A 869 18.10 32.05 -26.25
CA PRO A 869 18.80 30.84 -26.70
C PRO A 869 20.32 30.90 -26.48
N ASP A 870 20.90 32.10 -26.45
CA ASP A 870 22.31 32.34 -26.19
C ASP A 870 22.61 32.42 -24.67
N ARG A 871 21.83 31.81 -23.80
CA ARG A 871 22.19 31.65 -22.37
C ARG A 871 23.35 30.64 -22.20
N GLN A 872 23.96 30.60 -21.03
CA GLN A 872 24.78 29.48 -20.57
C GLN A 872 23.91 28.51 -19.77
N THR A 873 23.96 27.22 -20.09
CA THR A 873 23.16 26.16 -19.43
C THR A 873 24.09 25.16 -18.70
N CYS A 874 23.98 25.11 -17.38
CA CYS A 874 24.76 24.22 -16.52
C CYS A 874 23.84 23.16 -15.87
N MET A 875 24.05 21.89 -16.17
CA MET A 875 23.30 20.77 -15.60
C MET A 875 24.17 20.00 -14.61
N TRP A 876 23.62 19.72 -13.42
CA TRP A 876 24.34 19.03 -12.35
C TRP A 876 23.50 17.89 -11.80
N SER A 877 24.11 16.71 -11.61
CA SER A 877 23.46 15.58 -10.95
C SER A 877 24.49 14.61 -10.34
N ALA A 878 24.03 13.70 -9.48
CA ALA A 878 24.80 12.53 -9.08
C ALA A 878 24.67 11.36 -10.06
N THR A 879 23.59 11.32 -10.84
CA THR A 879 23.25 10.22 -11.75
C THR A 879 23.01 10.78 -13.15
N TRP A 880 23.49 10.08 -14.18
CA TRP A 880 23.37 10.54 -15.57
C TRP A 880 23.05 9.39 -16.53
N PRO A 881 21.80 8.87 -16.48
CA PRO A 881 21.39 7.72 -17.29
C PRO A 881 21.29 8.09 -18.78
N LYS A 882 21.20 7.07 -19.65
CA LYS A 882 21.30 7.26 -21.12
C LYS A 882 20.11 8.03 -21.69
N GLU A 883 18.93 7.84 -21.11
CA GLU A 883 17.68 8.47 -21.47
C GLU A 883 17.77 9.99 -21.26
N VAL A 884 18.31 10.40 -20.10
CA VAL A 884 18.54 11.81 -19.75
C VAL A 884 19.62 12.43 -20.65
N ARG A 885 20.68 11.69 -21.01
CA ARG A 885 21.73 12.19 -21.92
C ARG A 885 21.19 12.63 -23.28
N GLN A 886 20.22 11.90 -23.82
CA GLN A 886 19.59 12.26 -25.09
C GLN A 886 18.75 13.53 -24.96
N LEU A 887 17.95 13.64 -23.90
CA LEU A 887 17.10 14.80 -23.63
C LEU A 887 17.92 16.06 -23.29
N ALA A 888 19.04 15.93 -22.58
CA ALA A 888 19.91 17.05 -22.26
C ALA A 888 20.48 17.74 -23.52
N GLY A 889 20.70 16.96 -24.59
CA GLY A 889 21.15 17.47 -25.89
C GLY A 889 20.20 18.48 -26.53
N ASP A 890 18.89 18.42 -26.22
CA ASP A 890 17.90 19.38 -26.74
C ASP A 890 18.04 20.77 -26.11
N TYR A 891 18.67 20.87 -24.92
CA TYR A 891 18.68 22.08 -24.10
C TYR A 891 20.04 22.79 -24.06
N GLN A 892 21.08 22.18 -24.64
CA GLN A 892 22.47 22.66 -24.59
C GLN A 892 23.08 22.82 -25.98
N GLN A 893 24.07 23.70 -26.11
CA GLN A 893 24.85 23.91 -27.33
C GLN A 893 26.35 23.78 -27.07
N ASN A 894 27.04 22.90 -27.82
CA ASN A 894 28.49 22.68 -27.71
C ASN A 894 28.98 22.50 -26.27
N PHE A 895 28.24 21.75 -25.46
CA PHE A 895 28.52 21.56 -24.04
C PHE A 895 29.79 20.74 -23.79
N ILE A 896 30.36 20.94 -22.60
CA ILE A 896 31.47 20.15 -22.06
C ILE A 896 30.99 19.40 -20.82
N GLN A 897 31.44 18.16 -20.67
CA GLN A 897 31.01 17.29 -19.59
C GLN A 897 32.19 16.87 -18.73
N VAL A 898 31.99 16.88 -17.42
CA VAL A 898 32.90 16.33 -16.42
C VAL A 898 32.17 15.26 -15.61
N ASN A 899 32.82 14.12 -15.41
CA ASN A 899 32.36 13.02 -14.58
C ASN A 899 33.43 12.71 -13.53
N ILE A 900 33.05 12.73 -12.26
CA ILE A 900 33.92 12.36 -11.14
C ILE A 900 33.53 10.97 -10.67
N GLY A 901 34.49 10.04 -10.65
CA GLY A 901 34.26 8.63 -10.32
C GLY A 901 33.87 7.81 -11.55
N SER A 902 33.18 6.68 -11.32
CA SER A 902 32.78 5.76 -12.39
C SER A 902 31.81 6.40 -13.38
N MET A 903 31.87 5.96 -14.64
CA MET A 903 30.91 6.32 -15.69
C MET A 903 29.58 5.56 -15.57
N ASP A 904 29.57 4.49 -14.78
CA ASP A 904 28.39 3.68 -14.43
C ASP A 904 27.71 4.24 -13.17
N LEU A 905 26.50 3.76 -12.86
CA LEU A 905 25.76 4.13 -11.66
C LEU A 905 26.57 3.76 -10.40
N ALA A 906 27.16 4.76 -9.74
CA ALA A 906 28.04 4.58 -8.60
C ALA A 906 27.48 5.28 -7.35
N ALA A 907 27.44 4.56 -6.24
CA ALA A 907 27.15 5.14 -4.93
C ALA A 907 28.42 5.75 -4.31
N ASN A 908 28.26 6.62 -3.31
CA ASN A 908 29.42 7.10 -2.55
C ASN A 908 30.06 5.92 -1.80
N HIS A 909 31.35 5.66 -2.05
CA HIS A 909 32.09 4.51 -1.52
C HIS A 909 32.30 4.57 0.01
N ARG A 910 32.02 5.70 0.65
CA ARG A 910 32.09 5.87 2.12
C ARG A 910 30.84 5.39 2.86
N ILE A 911 29.82 4.95 2.13
CA ILE A 911 28.59 4.40 2.69
C ILE A 911 28.73 2.89 2.82
N THR A 912 28.66 2.38 4.04
CA THR A 912 28.52 0.94 4.31
C THR A 912 27.09 0.54 3.96
N GLN A 913 26.91 -0.34 2.98
CA GLN A 913 25.59 -0.74 2.48
C GLN A 913 25.25 -2.15 2.98
N ILE A 914 24.16 -2.27 3.74
CA ILE A 914 23.67 -3.52 4.34
C ILE A 914 22.28 -3.82 3.78
N VAL A 915 22.07 -5.05 3.33
CA VAL A 915 20.76 -5.54 2.84
C VAL A 915 20.31 -6.66 3.77
N GLU A 916 19.36 -6.39 4.68
CA GLU A 916 18.95 -7.32 5.75
C GLU A 916 17.44 -7.22 6.06
N HIS A 917 16.93 -8.19 6.85
CA HIS A 917 15.61 -8.13 7.50
C HIS A 917 15.76 -7.44 8.87
N LEU A 918 14.79 -6.61 9.25
CA LEU A 918 14.87 -5.60 10.32
C LEU A 918 15.07 -6.21 11.74
N GLU A 919 16.31 -6.38 12.22
CA GLU A 919 16.54 -6.78 13.64
C GLU A 919 17.62 -5.99 14.40
N ARG A 920 18.42 -5.11 13.75
CA ARG A 920 19.67 -4.59 14.38
C ARG A 920 19.90 -3.08 14.48
N ILE A 921 18.93 -2.22 14.15
CA ILE A 921 19.20 -0.77 13.96
C ILE A 921 19.06 0.08 15.23
N MET A 922 18.55 -0.47 16.35
CA MET A 922 17.99 0.37 17.43
C MET A 922 18.76 0.34 18.76
N GLU A 923 20.01 -0.14 18.78
CA GLU A 923 20.82 -0.18 20.01
C GLU A 923 21.41 1.19 20.40
N ASP A 924 21.57 2.13 19.45
CA ASP A 924 22.16 3.45 19.72
C ASP A 924 21.16 4.61 19.57
N LYS A 925 20.60 5.06 20.70
CA LYS A 925 19.63 6.16 20.78
C LYS A 925 20.20 7.55 20.42
N SER A 926 21.52 7.66 20.20
CA SER A 926 22.18 8.93 19.87
C SER A 926 22.34 9.20 18.37
N SER A 927 22.01 8.21 17.54
CA SER A 927 22.18 8.29 16.08
C SER A 927 21.05 9.08 15.40
N LYS A 928 21.38 10.02 14.50
CA LYS A 928 20.38 10.60 13.57
C LYS A 928 20.07 9.61 12.45
N ILE A 929 18.81 9.21 12.35
CA ILE A 929 18.30 8.17 11.44
C ILE A 929 17.26 8.76 10.50
N LEU A 930 17.44 8.51 9.19
CA LEU A 930 16.45 8.84 8.16
C LEU A 930 15.87 7.57 7.56
N ILE A 931 14.55 7.39 7.68
CA ILE A 931 13.82 6.20 7.23
C ILE A 931 13.02 6.55 5.97
N PHE A 932 13.27 5.87 4.87
CA PHE A 932 12.53 6.03 3.61
C PHE A 932 11.43 4.99 3.44
N VAL A 933 10.25 5.45 3.08
CA VAL A 933 9.06 4.62 2.80
C VAL A 933 8.46 4.97 1.44
N GLY A 934 7.73 4.04 0.84
CA GLY A 934 7.19 4.16 -0.51
C GLY A 934 5.97 5.08 -0.61
N THR A 935 5.16 5.17 0.45
CA THR A 935 3.91 5.95 0.42
C THR A 935 3.79 6.92 1.61
N LYS A 936 3.01 7.98 1.39
CA LYS A 936 2.71 9.01 2.39
C LYS A 936 2.02 8.41 3.62
N ARG A 937 1.11 7.46 3.40
CA ARG A 937 0.36 6.76 4.44
C ARG A 937 1.28 5.91 5.33
N VAL A 938 2.16 5.13 4.72
CA VAL A 938 3.16 4.33 5.46
C VAL A 938 4.08 5.24 6.28
N ALA A 939 4.42 6.44 5.80
CA ALA A 939 5.24 7.39 6.56
C ALA A 939 4.57 7.80 7.88
N ASP A 940 3.27 8.11 7.84
CA ASP A 940 2.51 8.47 9.04
C ASP A 940 2.28 7.26 9.95
N ASP A 941 2.02 6.07 9.40
CA ASP A 941 1.78 4.86 10.18
C ASP A 941 3.05 4.39 10.91
N ILE A 942 4.20 4.36 10.23
CA ILE A 942 5.51 4.05 10.85
C ILE A 942 5.87 5.08 11.91
N THR A 943 5.61 6.37 11.64
CA THR A 943 5.87 7.43 12.62
C THR A 943 4.99 7.28 13.87
N ARG A 944 3.71 6.91 13.70
CA ARG A 944 2.79 6.65 14.81
C ARG A 944 3.26 5.44 15.63
N PHE A 945 3.66 4.36 14.97
CA PHE A 945 4.20 3.17 15.60
C PHE A 945 5.45 3.48 16.43
N LEU A 946 6.43 4.14 15.83
CA LEU A 946 7.66 4.56 16.53
C LEU A 946 7.37 5.45 17.74
N ARG A 947 6.43 6.39 17.61
CA ARG A 947 6.02 7.27 18.73
C ARG A 947 5.31 6.53 19.85
N GLN A 948 4.48 5.54 19.54
CA GLN A 948 3.81 4.69 20.54
C GLN A 948 4.84 3.89 21.36
N ASP A 949 5.90 3.43 20.71
CA ASP A 949 7.04 2.76 21.35
C ASP A 949 8.01 3.73 22.07
N GLY A 950 7.67 5.03 22.10
CA GLY A 950 8.42 6.06 22.82
C GLY A 950 9.59 6.67 22.06
N TRP A 951 9.70 6.43 20.75
CA TRP A 951 10.76 7.01 19.93
C TRP A 951 10.43 8.44 19.46
N PRO A 952 11.41 9.37 19.50
CA PRO A 952 11.26 10.74 19.03
C PRO A 952 11.32 10.83 17.49
N ALA A 953 10.31 10.27 16.83
CA ALA A 953 10.17 10.22 15.37
C ALA A 953 9.22 11.30 14.82
N LEU A 954 9.53 11.83 13.63
CA LEU A 954 8.70 12.77 12.86
C LEU A 954 8.53 12.30 11.41
N SER A 955 7.40 12.62 10.75
CA SER A 955 7.16 12.32 9.32
C SER A 955 7.27 13.55 8.42
N ILE A 956 7.80 13.38 7.21
CA ILE A 956 7.79 14.40 6.14
C ILE A 956 7.37 13.80 4.80
N HIS A 957 6.28 14.30 4.20
CA HIS A 957 5.77 13.82 2.91
C HIS A 957 4.86 14.85 2.21
N GLY A 958 4.33 14.51 1.03
CA GLY A 958 3.55 15.36 0.12
C GLY A 958 2.37 16.12 0.71
N ASP A 959 1.65 15.49 1.65
CA ASP A 959 0.36 16.00 2.15
C ASP A 959 0.51 16.87 3.40
N LYS A 960 1.72 16.91 3.98
CA LYS A 960 2.07 17.81 5.08
C LYS A 960 2.06 19.25 4.59
N GLN A 961 1.53 20.15 5.42
CA GLN A 961 1.57 21.59 5.12
C GLN A 961 3.01 22.08 5.07
N GLN A 962 3.33 23.11 4.27
CA GLN A 962 4.71 23.56 4.13
C GLN A 962 5.33 24.00 5.46
N ASN A 963 4.56 24.72 6.30
CA ASN A 963 5.03 25.13 7.63
C ASN A 963 5.37 23.92 8.52
N GLU A 964 4.61 22.83 8.42
CA GLU A 964 4.88 21.59 9.16
C GLU A 964 6.14 20.90 8.63
N ARG A 965 6.33 20.86 7.31
CA ARG A 965 7.54 20.31 6.68
C ARG A 965 8.80 21.07 7.10
N ASP A 966 8.73 22.41 7.08
CA ASP A 966 9.84 23.29 7.47
C ASP A 966 10.18 23.10 8.96
N TRP A 967 9.15 22.97 9.81
CA TRP A 967 9.33 22.68 11.24
C TRP A 967 9.96 21.30 11.48
N VAL A 968 9.44 20.23 10.86
CA VAL A 968 9.99 18.87 10.98
C VAL A 968 11.46 18.83 10.53
N LEU A 969 11.76 19.47 9.40
CA LEU A 969 13.12 19.53 8.89
C LEU A 969 14.06 20.28 9.85
N ASN A 970 13.59 21.35 10.48
CA ASN A 970 14.35 22.09 11.48
C ASN A 970 14.60 21.26 12.76
N GLU A 971 13.59 20.53 13.25
CA GLU A 971 13.71 19.63 14.40
C GLU A 971 14.73 18.50 14.14
N PHE A 972 14.74 17.96 12.92
CA PHE A 972 15.72 16.95 12.51
C PHE A 972 17.13 17.54 12.33
N LYS A 973 17.24 18.75 11.76
CA LYS A 973 18.52 19.47 11.62
C LYS A 973 19.17 19.76 12.98
N THR A 974 18.40 20.30 13.91
CA THR A 974 18.85 20.65 15.28
C THR A 974 19.15 19.43 16.14
N GLY A 975 18.56 18.26 15.80
CA GLY A 975 18.74 17.01 16.54
C GLY A 975 17.76 16.84 17.71
N ASN A 976 16.79 17.74 17.86
CA ASN A 976 15.70 17.62 18.84
C ASN A 976 14.89 16.33 18.62
N SER A 977 14.67 15.98 17.34
CA SER A 977 14.09 14.71 16.93
C SER A 977 15.10 13.96 16.05
N PRO A 978 15.82 12.94 16.57
CA PRO A 978 16.87 12.24 15.83
C PRO A 978 16.34 11.28 14.76
N ILE A 979 15.03 10.99 14.72
CA ILE A 979 14.45 10.06 13.75
C ILE A 979 13.46 10.81 12.84
N MET A 980 13.68 10.72 11.53
CA MET A 980 12.76 11.26 10.53
C MET A 980 12.34 10.17 9.55
N VAL A 981 11.04 9.99 9.36
CA VAL A 981 10.43 9.10 8.37
C VAL A 981 9.98 9.94 7.17
N ALA A 982 10.36 9.55 5.96
CA ALA A 982 10.13 10.35 4.78
C ALA A 982 9.77 9.51 3.55
N THR A 983 8.98 10.11 2.66
CA THR A 983 8.90 9.62 1.27
C THR A 983 10.06 10.19 0.44
N ASP A 984 10.09 9.91 -0.86
CA ASP A 984 11.08 10.48 -1.81
C ASP A 984 11.08 12.01 -1.92
N VAL A 985 10.19 12.71 -1.20
CA VAL A 985 10.33 14.15 -0.98
C VAL A 985 11.67 14.50 -0.32
N ALA A 986 12.19 13.63 0.56
CA ALA A 986 13.45 13.84 1.25
C ALA A 986 14.66 13.12 0.62
N SER A 987 14.45 12.32 -0.44
CA SER A 987 15.53 11.50 -1.02
C SER A 987 16.56 12.34 -1.77
N ARG A 988 16.16 13.53 -2.26
CA ARG A 988 17.02 14.43 -3.05
C ARG A 988 17.14 15.80 -2.41
N GLY A 989 18.29 16.43 -2.60
CA GLY A 989 18.53 17.82 -2.22
C GLY A 989 18.60 18.21 -0.73
N ILE A 990 17.97 17.49 0.21
CA ILE A 990 18.07 17.85 1.64
C ILE A 990 19.51 17.67 2.17
N ASP A 991 20.09 18.73 2.73
CA ASP A 991 21.37 18.78 3.44
C ASP A 991 21.18 18.95 4.94
N VAL A 992 21.20 17.79 5.60
CA VAL A 992 21.21 17.68 7.04
C VAL A 992 22.58 17.13 7.42
N LYS A 993 23.30 17.87 8.26
CA LYS A 993 24.56 17.42 8.82
C LYS A 993 24.31 16.30 9.83
N ASP A 994 25.28 15.39 9.90
CA ASP A 994 25.35 14.35 10.93
C ASP A 994 24.30 13.24 10.84
N ILE A 995 23.67 13.01 9.67
CA ILE A 995 22.93 11.75 9.45
C ILE A 995 23.94 10.61 9.51
N THR A 996 23.71 9.66 10.42
CA THR A 996 24.57 8.49 10.61
C THR A 996 24.03 7.30 9.83
N HIS A 997 22.71 7.09 9.90
CA HIS A 997 22.03 5.94 9.32
C HIS A 997 20.92 6.38 8.36
N VAL A 998 20.88 5.74 7.20
CA VAL A 998 19.74 5.79 6.28
C VAL A 998 19.12 4.40 6.23
N VAL A 999 17.81 4.31 6.41
CA VAL A 999 17.07 3.05 6.35
C VAL A 999 16.09 3.12 5.19
N ASN A 1000 16.26 2.27 4.18
CA ASN A 1000 15.23 2.05 3.17
C ASN A 1000 14.28 0.98 3.71
N TYR A 1001 13.17 1.42 4.32
CA TYR A 1001 12.12 0.51 4.78
C TYR A 1001 11.41 -0.13 3.59
N ASP A 1002 11.10 0.69 2.57
CA ASP A 1002 10.66 0.22 1.26
C ASP A 1002 11.75 0.48 0.22
N TYR A 1003 12.10 -0.52 -0.58
CA TYR A 1003 13.03 -0.33 -1.71
C TYR A 1003 12.45 0.69 -2.72
N PRO A 1004 13.25 1.64 -3.23
CA PRO A 1004 12.78 2.63 -4.20
C PRO A 1004 12.41 2.00 -5.55
N ASN A 1005 11.69 2.77 -6.38
CA ASN A 1005 11.22 2.28 -7.68
C ASN A 1005 12.37 1.99 -8.68
N ASN A 1006 13.48 2.72 -8.57
CA ASN A 1006 14.66 2.62 -9.43
C ASN A 1006 15.96 2.74 -8.60
N SER A 1007 17.10 2.40 -9.23
CA SER A 1007 18.42 2.36 -8.57
C SER A 1007 19.04 3.75 -8.41
N GLU A 1008 18.61 4.73 -9.20
CA GLU A 1008 19.01 6.12 -9.07
C GLU A 1008 18.49 6.69 -7.74
N ASP A 1009 17.19 6.52 -7.46
CA ASP A 1009 16.57 6.93 -6.21
C ASP A 1009 17.20 6.23 -5.00
N TYR A 1010 17.63 4.97 -5.16
CA TYR A 1010 18.43 4.26 -4.15
C TYR A 1010 19.73 5.01 -3.82
N ILE A 1011 20.53 5.37 -4.83
CA ILE A 1011 21.79 6.11 -4.65
C ILE A 1011 21.53 7.47 -3.98
N HIS A 1012 20.46 8.16 -4.37
CA HIS A 1012 20.07 9.45 -3.80
C HIS A 1012 19.66 9.36 -2.33
N ARG A 1013 18.84 8.34 -1.98
CA ARG A 1013 18.42 8.02 -0.61
C ARG A 1013 19.61 7.73 0.28
N ILE A 1014 20.47 6.78 -0.11
CA ILE A 1014 21.63 6.43 0.72
C ILE A 1014 22.63 7.60 0.81
N GLY A 1015 22.73 8.43 -0.22
CA GLY A 1015 23.52 9.67 -0.24
C GLY A 1015 23.06 10.77 0.73
N ARG A 1016 22.04 10.52 1.56
CA ARG A 1016 21.72 11.39 2.69
C ARG A 1016 22.73 11.25 3.84
N THR A 1017 23.43 10.12 3.94
CA THR A 1017 24.55 9.92 4.88
C THR A 1017 25.93 10.13 4.20
N ALA A 1018 27.02 9.95 4.95
CA ALA A 1018 28.40 10.01 4.46
C ALA A 1018 28.82 11.31 3.72
N ARG A 1019 28.33 12.46 4.20
CA ARG A 1019 28.61 13.77 3.63
C ARG A 1019 29.87 14.42 4.21
N ALA A 1020 30.46 15.33 3.43
CA ALA A 1020 31.55 16.21 3.85
C ALA A 1020 32.75 15.48 4.49
N GLY A 1021 33.13 14.30 3.96
CA GLY A 1021 34.28 13.55 4.48
C GLY A 1021 33.91 12.35 5.35
N ARG A 1022 32.70 12.30 5.93
CA ARG A 1022 32.33 11.32 6.95
C ARG A 1022 31.90 9.97 6.37
N GLN A 1023 31.97 8.94 7.19
CA GLN A 1023 31.37 7.63 6.90
C GLN A 1023 29.91 7.61 7.31
N GLY A 1024 29.15 6.66 6.78
CA GLY A 1024 27.75 6.45 7.14
C GLY A 1024 27.27 5.07 6.74
N THR A 1025 26.11 4.67 7.29
CA THR A 1025 25.55 3.33 7.06
C THR A 1025 24.19 3.44 6.38
N ALA A 1026 23.97 2.64 5.35
CA ALA A 1026 22.68 2.50 4.68
C ALA A 1026 22.17 1.08 4.83
N ILE A 1027 20.96 0.94 5.38
CA ILE A 1027 20.33 -0.36 5.63
C ILE A 1027 19.09 -0.46 4.77
N THR A 1028 18.97 -1.54 4.01
CA THR A 1028 17.91 -1.69 3.00
C THR A 1028 17.15 -2.97 3.21
N LEU A 1029 15.85 -2.84 3.46
CA LEU A 1029 14.95 -3.98 3.48
C LEU A 1029 14.59 -4.30 2.02
N PHE A 1030 14.97 -5.49 1.58
CA PHE A 1030 14.74 -5.93 0.20
C PHE A 1030 13.87 -7.19 0.22
N THR A 1031 12.72 -7.17 -0.47
CA THR A 1031 11.76 -8.27 -0.50
C THR A 1031 11.72 -8.93 -1.88
N THR A 1032 11.03 -10.07 -1.98
CA THR A 1032 10.82 -10.78 -3.26
C THR A 1032 10.05 -9.96 -4.29
N ASP A 1033 9.22 -9.03 -3.84
CA ASP A 1033 8.45 -8.13 -4.70
C ASP A 1033 9.35 -7.15 -5.47
N ASN A 1034 10.56 -6.91 -4.95
CA ASN A 1034 11.59 -6.07 -5.57
C ASN A 1034 12.57 -6.86 -6.47
N SER A 1035 12.28 -8.13 -6.76
CA SER A 1035 13.17 -9.02 -7.53
C SER A 1035 13.60 -8.46 -8.89
N LYS A 1036 12.76 -7.64 -9.55
CA LYS A 1036 13.09 -6.97 -10.82
C LYS A 1036 14.27 -6.00 -10.70
N GLN A 1037 14.43 -5.35 -9.55
CA GLN A 1037 15.48 -4.38 -9.28
C GLN A 1037 16.76 -5.02 -8.71
N ALA A 1038 16.73 -6.31 -8.38
CA ALA A 1038 17.85 -7.00 -7.73
C ALA A 1038 19.15 -6.95 -8.55
N ARG A 1039 19.04 -7.04 -9.89
CA ARG A 1039 20.21 -7.01 -10.79
C ARG A 1039 20.95 -5.68 -10.70
N ASP A 1040 20.22 -4.58 -10.73
CA ASP A 1040 20.80 -3.24 -10.72
C ASP A 1040 21.39 -2.92 -9.34
N LEU A 1041 20.69 -3.30 -8.25
CA LEU A 1041 21.21 -3.17 -6.89
C LEU A 1041 22.53 -3.94 -6.71
N VAL A 1042 22.62 -5.17 -7.20
CA VAL A 1042 23.86 -5.97 -7.13
C VAL A 1042 25.00 -5.30 -7.90
N ASN A 1043 24.71 -4.65 -9.03
CA ASN A 1043 25.73 -3.90 -9.77
C ASN A 1043 26.25 -2.70 -8.95
N VAL A 1044 25.34 -1.94 -8.31
CA VAL A 1044 25.71 -0.82 -7.43
C VAL A 1044 26.56 -1.30 -6.25
N LEU A 1045 26.16 -2.39 -5.59
CA LEU A 1045 26.92 -2.95 -4.47
C LEU A 1045 28.31 -3.43 -4.89
N LYS A 1046 28.44 -4.08 -6.05
CA LYS A 1046 29.72 -4.54 -6.59
C LYS A 1046 30.64 -3.39 -6.98
N GLU A 1047 30.09 -2.34 -7.60
CA GLU A 1047 30.84 -1.13 -7.95
C GLU A 1047 31.42 -0.47 -6.70
N ALA A 1048 30.59 -0.33 -5.65
CA ALA A 1048 31.00 0.23 -4.36
C ALA A 1048 31.82 -0.75 -3.47
N LYS A 1049 32.21 -1.92 -4.01
CA LYS A 1049 33.00 -2.97 -3.32
C LYS A 1049 32.38 -3.45 -1.99
N GLN A 1050 31.05 -3.51 -1.92
CA GLN A 1050 30.31 -3.95 -0.73
C GLN A 1050 30.08 -5.47 -0.75
N GLN A 1051 29.81 -6.05 0.44
CA GLN A 1051 29.41 -7.46 0.52
C GLN A 1051 27.99 -7.63 0.00
N VAL A 1052 27.81 -8.54 -0.96
CA VAL A 1052 26.50 -8.86 -1.53
C VAL A 1052 25.90 -10.03 -0.74
N ASP A 1053 24.71 -9.84 -0.15
CA ASP A 1053 24.00 -10.92 0.54
C ASP A 1053 23.76 -12.10 -0.43
N PRO A 1054 24.09 -13.35 -0.03
CA PRO A 1054 23.91 -14.53 -0.88
C PRO A 1054 22.47 -14.71 -1.40
N ARG A 1055 21.46 -14.35 -0.62
CA ARG A 1055 20.04 -14.40 -0.99
C ARG A 1055 19.71 -13.39 -2.10
N LEU A 1056 20.30 -12.20 -2.03
CA LEU A 1056 20.15 -11.19 -3.09
C LEU A 1056 20.84 -11.67 -4.39
N ALA A 1057 22.01 -12.29 -4.28
CA ALA A 1057 22.70 -12.89 -5.43
C ALA A 1057 21.90 -14.06 -6.04
N GLU A 1058 21.20 -14.84 -5.22
CA GLU A 1058 20.31 -15.92 -5.64
C GLU A 1058 19.06 -15.39 -6.37
N MET A 1059 18.44 -14.31 -5.87
CA MET A 1059 17.30 -13.66 -6.56
C MET A 1059 17.65 -13.21 -7.98
N VAL A 1060 18.89 -12.78 -8.24
CA VAL A 1060 19.36 -12.45 -9.60
C VAL A 1060 19.45 -13.69 -10.49
N ARG A 1061 19.73 -14.87 -9.93
CA ARG A 1061 19.82 -16.14 -10.68
C ARG A 1061 18.45 -16.69 -11.07
N TYR A 1062 17.44 -16.51 -10.20
CA TYR A 1062 16.08 -17.01 -10.44
C TYR A 1062 15.12 -15.98 -11.08
N GLY A 1063 15.41 -14.67 -10.99
CA GLY A 1063 14.62 -13.59 -11.59
C GLY A 1063 14.79 -13.40 -13.10
N GLY A 1064 15.52 -14.29 -13.78
CA GLY A 1064 15.77 -14.24 -15.23
C GLY A 1064 14.60 -14.74 -16.08
N GLY A 1065 13.42 -14.12 -15.95
CA GLY A 1065 12.24 -14.41 -16.78
C GLY A 1065 11.88 -13.24 -17.68
N GLY A 1066 12.25 -13.30 -18.97
CA GLY A 1066 11.64 -12.52 -20.05
C GLY A 1066 12.45 -11.32 -20.56
N GLY A 1067 13.40 -11.55 -21.47
CA GLY A 1067 14.13 -10.48 -22.15
C GLY A 1067 15.10 -10.98 -23.22
N GLY A 1068 14.70 -11.99 -24.00
CA GLY A 1068 15.52 -12.55 -25.08
C GLY A 1068 15.38 -11.75 -26.37
N ARG A 1069 16.43 -10.97 -26.70
CA ARG A 1069 16.69 -10.44 -28.04
C ARG A 1069 16.83 -11.60 -29.04
N GLY A 1070 16.09 -11.56 -30.14
CA GLY A 1070 16.28 -12.41 -31.31
C GLY A 1070 16.26 -11.56 -32.59
N PHE A 1071 17.43 -11.36 -33.17
CA PHE A 1071 17.63 -10.77 -34.49
C PHE A 1071 16.93 -11.62 -35.58
N GLY A 1072 16.53 -10.97 -36.66
CA GLY A 1072 15.66 -11.53 -37.70
C GLY A 1072 16.22 -12.70 -38.52
N GLY A 1073 15.30 -13.41 -39.15
CA GLY A 1073 15.55 -14.42 -40.17
C GLY A 1073 14.24 -14.82 -40.87
N ARG A 1074 14.14 -14.48 -42.15
CA ARG A 1074 13.03 -14.80 -43.08
C ARG A 1074 12.76 -16.31 -43.18
N GLY A 1075 11.48 -16.65 -43.35
CA GLY A 1075 11.03 -17.60 -44.37
C GLY A 1075 10.35 -18.88 -43.87
N GLY A 1076 9.21 -19.20 -44.50
CA GLY A 1076 8.74 -20.59 -44.65
C GLY A 1076 7.36 -20.91 -44.09
N HIS A 1077 6.37 -20.99 -44.98
CA HIS A 1077 5.02 -21.51 -44.73
C HIS A 1077 4.97 -23.01 -44.41
N ARG A 1078 3.83 -23.40 -43.81
CA ARG A 1078 3.07 -24.69 -43.88
C ARG A 1078 3.15 -25.62 -42.67
N GLY A 1079 2.02 -25.67 -41.94
CA GLY A 1079 1.18 -26.87 -41.88
C GLY A 1079 1.38 -27.85 -40.71
N GLY A 1080 0.25 -28.22 -40.09
CA GLY A 1080 0.02 -29.62 -39.70
C GLY A 1080 0.09 -29.99 -38.22
N HIS A 1081 -1.11 -30.06 -37.62
CA HIS A 1081 -1.63 -31.02 -36.64
C HIS A 1081 -0.75 -32.08 -35.92
N ARG A 1082 -1.23 -32.36 -34.69
CA ARG A 1082 -1.21 -33.61 -33.87
C ARG A 1082 -0.02 -33.84 -32.91
N GLY A 1083 -0.32 -33.65 -31.63
CA GLY A 1083 -0.54 -34.73 -30.64
C GLY A 1083 0.68 -35.47 -30.08
N GLY A 1084 0.67 -35.71 -28.76
CA GLY A 1084 1.39 -36.83 -28.14
C GLY A 1084 2.14 -36.49 -26.85
N TRP A 1085 1.70 -37.12 -25.77
CA TRP A 1085 2.24 -37.10 -24.42
C TRP A 1085 3.63 -37.76 -24.26
N THR A 1086 4.25 -37.46 -23.10
CA THR A 1086 5.03 -38.31 -22.17
C THR A 1086 6.53 -38.01 -21.99
N GLY A 1087 6.97 -38.05 -20.73
CA GLY A 1087 8.16 -38.83 -20.36
C GLY A 1087 9.39 -38.09 -19.86
N SER A 1088 9.39 -37.79 -18.56
CA SER A 1088 10.47 -38.02 -17.59
C SER A 1088 11.80 -38.63 -18.08
N ASN A 1089 12.89 -37.88 -17.84
CA ASN A 1089 14.30 -38.28 -17.59
C ASN A 1089 15.31 -37.54 -18.46
N THR A 1090 15.86 -36.45 -17.92
CA THR A 1090 17.26 -36.04 -18.16
C THR A 1090 17.69 -35.01 -17.12
N ALA A 1091 17.89 -35.48 -15.90
CA ALA A 1091 18.85 -34.85 -14.98
C ALA A 1091 20.25 -35.38 -15.31
N PRO A 1092 21.29 -34.54 -15.32
CA PRO A 1092 22.63 -34.99 -14.99
C PRO A 1092 22.89 -34.83 -13.49
N ILE A 1093 23.44 -35.91 -12.97
CA ILE A 1093 23.92 -36.22 -11.65
C ILE A 1093 25.12 -35.33 -11.25
N GLY A 1094 25.07 -34.78 -10.03
CA GLY A 1094 26.17 -34.75 -9.07
C GLY A 1094 27.37 -33.82 -9.32
N GLY A 1095 27.72 -33.04 -8.29
CA GLY A 1095 29.10 -32.57 -8.12
C GLY A 1095 29.32 -31.38 -7.19
N GLY A 1096 29.59 -31.66 -5.92
CA GLY A 1096 30.65 -30.96 -5.18
C GLY A 1096 30.31 -29.66 -4.43
N ARG A 1097 30.21 -29.79 -3.11
CA ARG A 1097 30.32 -28.74 -2.09
C ARG A 1097 31.49 -27.77 -2.35
N ARG A 1098 31.34 -26.51 -1.94
CA ARG A 1098 32.18 -25.90 -0.88
C ARG A 1098 31.74 -24.48 -0.49
N TRP A 1099 31.48 -24.35 0.82
CA TRP A 1099 31.42 -23.18 1.72
C TRP A 1099 30.37 -22.11 1.46
#